data_AF-A0AAW5KK52-F1
#
_entry.id   AF-A0AAW5KK52-F1
#
_cell.length_a   1.000
_cell.length_b   1.000
_cell.length_c   1.000
_cell.angle_alpha   90.00
_cell.angle_beta   90.00
_cell.angle_gamma   90.00
#
_symmetry.space_group_name_H-M   'P 1'
#
loop_
_entity.id
_entity.type
_entity.pdbx_description
1 polymer ?
#
loop_
_entity_poly.entity_id
_entity_poly.type
_entity_poly.pdbx_seq_one_letter_code
_entity_poly.pdbx_strand_id
1 'polypeptide(L)'
;MVKNKILKRIVAGLSCIALSTTMLTSLPAFADDYVDEYQYYSTLDPNGEEYQEWKSNLASSAVSVPQNRMLKSILKNNTLIANDYIEFNTASNGHYTIGTIGGNPNSSTDDNKKMLFGHPGGGTSKTTIVVGESINEFTSSNVTYDADGSKSVSKASYDGVDVTQELSIIENSATGRDDVVKIKYIVKNDTEYAKQVGIRIMMDTMLGGNDAAPFRVNGSDVTTETVYSGSNIPQIWQAFDSATNPGVVAQGTFYKSGDRKPDKVQFTNWGNVTSTLWDYVTQPGRSNGDSAVSITWNKDTFTSGETREFVTYYGLSELEQNLIPPLALSVYADNKVSISNFNYDDINANVYLDNIGDGDATDVSIKITADNLEPKYGTSLTHNYSVIKPSKSYSIPLKFIVPTDSKHNSDINAKLDFELSYKVAKTGDTEVKRITKNITIPKLKRAVVVVPGIMGIDLAKTSNDESVWGSWIEQPSNFDDVKKIHNAFQSLKCDYYGNSNIELYPVNNYGYDDTYKGIIESLNNDTDISDKYDILFFPYDWRMGAQITANNLHDLISDYNEVVFVAHSMGGIVTEKYISEYGADNISKQITAGTPFWGAPTMLCVLSTGDLSYIIGGLGVAESLFTSFELPSVLVNLGSCYDLLPNKDYTDDWQWIYSYKRTYDHWYDYFIDNGNFTYFTFDEFDELISDDYNNYLWIDGKYNHSRIKISQNNTNNLKRIALVGSNRNTISTIQHCPGDRGLQFVPEYGIGDSVVPIESATMNFNHDLLDIKIFDQDHMGLIQSQECIDEILKNIKDTKSFMKLPMRTKMANNNLTSNAIEETKTLSNKLAISGYFDLFFSNETCSYYYTNSEVHEGNNFKFDPLTSVGNPILLAQFADDNYDCKINSLADQNTDIMCNIDGNIYLYTNISVNSGSVLFLNLSDGSFFINIDLDNDGEIDTTVTPTINPGVIQDDEKSPEITVESCNAGISNSNTINPNIVITNNSDKPLKMSDITINYVFNADNKENLEYHCDWLAVDNQYLGNTSVCEFVNDDYGNTYAKIKFNTDVELQPNKQFVIHFRLNAADWSNWDTSNDYSMGTEQLLPNDKIIVFYNEQLISGVQH
;
A
#
# COMPACT_ATOMS: atom_id res chain seq x y z
N MET A 1 -67.10 -26.23 -7.73
CA MET A 1 -67.19 -24.80 -7.33
C MET A 1 -65.77 -24.33 -7.05
N VAL A 2 -64.95 -23.93 -8.03
CA VAL A 2 -64.91 -22.67 -8.79
C VAL A 2 -64.80 -21.40 -7.93
N LYS A 3 -63.63 -20.76 -8.04
CA LYS A 3 -63.26 -19.34 -7.80
C LYS A 3 -63.14 -18.85 -6.35
N ASN A 4 -61.90 -18.60 -5.92
CA ASN A 4 -61.30 -17.27 -6.16
C ASN A 4 -59.77 -17.28 -6.05
N LYS A 5 -59.10 -17.37 -7.21
CA LYS A 5 -57.63 -17.40 -7.41
C LYS A 5 -57.11 -16.12 -8.10
N ILE A 6 -57.82 -14.99 -8.00
CA ILE A 6 -57.54 -13.78 -8.83
C ILE A 6 -57.24 -12.50 -8.02
N LEU A 7 -57.29 -12.50 -6.68
CA LEU A 7 -57.07 -11.27 -5.89
C LEU A 7 -55.70 -11.15 -5.18
N LYS A 8 -54.79 -12.12 -5.30
CA LYS A 8 -53.44 -12.06 -4.69
C LYS A 8 -52.28 -11.92 -5.69
N ARG A 9 -52.57 -11.57 -6.95
CA ARG A 9 -51.55 -11.42 -8.02
C ARG A 9 -51.38 -9.97 -8.54
N ILE A 10 -51.88 -8.94 -7.85
CA ILE A 10 -51.86 -7.53 -8.35
C ILE A 10 -51.22 -6.51 -7.39
N VAL A 11 -50.48 -6.93 -6.35
CA VAL A 11 -49.64 -5.97 -5.57
C VAL A 11 -48.19 -6.44 -5.50
N ALA A 12 -47.69 -6.91 -6.65
CA ALA A 12 -46.27 -6.97 -6.97
C ALA A 12 -46.07 -6.02 -8.16
N GLY A 13 -45.49 -4.87 -7.89
CA GLY A 13 -45.25 -3.84 -8.88
C GLY A 13 -45.47 -2.45 -8.32
N LEU A 14 -44.49 -1.95 -7.56
CA LEU A 14 -43.92 -0.61 -7.69
C LEU A 14 -42.91 -0.35 -6.56
N SER A 15 -41.73 0.11 -7.00
CA SER A 15 -40.79 1.02 -6.31
C SER A 15 -39.66 0.43 -5.45
N CYS A 16 -38.46 0.47 -6.05
CA CYS A 16 -37.18 0.61 -5.37
C CYS A 16 -37.04 1.99 -4.70
N ILE A 17 -36.03 2.09 -3.81
CA ILE A 17 -35.38 3.28 -3.22
C ILE A 17 -35.99 3.81 -1.91
N ALA A 18 -35.32 3.53 -0.78
CA ALA A 18 -34.73 4.53 0.14
C ALA A 18 -34.63 4.05 1.61
N LEU A 19 -33.43 4.24 2.17
CA LEU A 19 -33.09 4.58 3.56
C LEU A 19 -32.94 3.47 4.62
N SER A 20 -31.66 3.19 4.85
CA SER A 20 -30.91 3.00 6.09
C SER A 20 -31.56 3.30 7.46
N THR A 21 -31.01 2.58 8.45
CA THR A 21 -30.92 2.85 9.90
C THR A 21 -32.17 2.63 10.77
N THR A 22 -31.94 1.90 11.87
CA THR A 22 -32.79 1.61 13.03
C THR A 22 -33.78 0.45 12.92
N MET A 23 -33.32 -0.76 13.24
CA MET A 23 -33.96 -1.68 14.21
C MET A 23 -32.94 -2.77 14.62
N LEU A 24 -31.91 -2.35 15.36
CA LEU A 24 -31.29 -3.21 16.36
C LEU A 24 -32.26 -3.28 17.55
N THR A 25 -32.37 -4.46 18.17
CA THR A 25 -33.17 -4.81 19.38
C THR A 25 -34.53 -5.48 19.14
N SER A 26 -34.59 -6.60 18.41
CA SER A 26 -35.57 -7.68 18.69
C SER A 26 -35.37 -8.96 17.86
N LEU A 27 -34.20 -9.61 17.92
CA LEU A 27 -34.03 -10.96 17.34
C LEU A 27 -33.08 -11.83 18.19
N PRO A 28 -33.51 -12.32 19.37
CA PRO A 28 -33.09 -13.64 19.83
C PRO A 28 -34.19 -14.72 19.72
N ALA A 29 -35.47 -14.32 19.60
CA ALA A 29 -36.60 -15.24 19.76
C ALA A 29 -37.01 -16.05 18.52
N PHE A 30 -36.36 -15.85 17.36
CA PHE A 30 -36.66 -16.61 16.13
C PHE A 30 -35.56 -17.63 15.76
N ALA A 31 -34.44 -17.66 16.48
CA ALA A 31 -33.37 -18.64 16.27
C ALA A 31 -33.63 -19.95 17.04
N ASP A 32 -34.20 -19.85 18.26
CA ASP A 32 -34.40 -21.01 19.13
C ASP A 32 -35.46 -22.01 18.59
N ASP A 33 -36.56 -21.54 17.99
CA ASP A 33 -37.63 -22.41 17.47
C ASP A 33 -37.21 -23.25 16.23
N TYR A 34 -36.10 -22.91 15.55
CA TYR A 34 -35.65 -23.59 14.32
C TYR A 34 -34.51 -24.59 14.53
N VAL A 35 -33.72 -24.43 15.61
CA VAL A 35 -32.71 -25.42 16.02
C VAL A 35 -33.38 -26.74 16.44
N ASP A 36 -34.58 -26.65 17.03
CA ASP A 36 -35.37 -27.79 17.50
C ASP A 36 -35.82 -28.73 16.36
N GLU A 37 -36.10 -28.20 15.16
CA GLU A 37 -36.57 -28.99 14.02
C GLU A 37 -35.45 -29.91 13.47
N TYR A 38 -34.23 -29.39 13.27
CA TYR A 38 -33.08 -30.21 12.86
C TYR A 38 -32.57 -31.13 13.97
N GLN A 39 -32.68 -30.72 15.24
CA GLN A 39 -32.40 -31.62 16.37
C GLN A 39 -33.35 -32.82 16.37
N TYR A 40 -34.64 -32.65 16.07
CA TYR A 40 -35.57 -33.78 15.92
C TYR A 40 -35.10 -34.75 14.82
N TYR A 41 -34.82 -34.26 13.61
CA TYR A 41 -34.40 -35.13 12.49
C TYR A 41 -33.03 -35.79 12.72
N SER A 42 -32.16 -35.20 13.55
CA SER A 42 -30.88 -35.82 13.94
C SER A 42 -31.07 -37.12 14.76
N THR A 43 -32.22 -37.27 15.44
CA THR A 43 -32.55 -38.45 16.26
C THR A 43 -33.25 -39.58 15.50
N LEU A 44 -33.66 -39.35 14.25
CA LEU A 44 -34.35 -40.35 13.44
C LEU A 44 -33.40 -41.47 12.98
N ASP A 45 -33.98 -42.67 12.78
CA ASP A 45 -33.30 -43.79 12.14
C ASP A 45 -32.86 -43.38 10.72
N PRO A 46 -31.53 -43.33 10.44
CA PRO A 46 -31.00 -42.91 9.14
C PRO A 46 -31.43 -43.84 7.99
N ASN A 47 -31.87 -45.06 8.30
CA ASN A 47 -32.37 -46.02 7.31
C ASN A 47 -33.91 -46.09 7.28
N GLY A 48 -34.60 -45.34 8.12
CA GLY A 48 -36.06 -45.27 8.16
C GLY A 48 -36.63 -44.41 7.03
N GLU A 49 -37.86 -44.72 6.60
CA GLU A 49 -38.57 -44.01 5.53
C GLU A 49 -38.72 -42.51 5.83
N GLU A 50 -38.97 -42.12 7.09
CA GLU A 50 -39.17 -40.72 7.50
C GLU A 50 -37.92 -39.85 7.28
N TYR A 51 -36.74 -40.33 7.66
CA TYR A 51 -35.48 -39.61 7.43
C TYR A 51 -35.15 -39.51 5.94
N GLN A 52 -35.38 -40.58 5.18
CA GLN A 52 -35.10 -40.64 3.75
C GLN A 52 -36.04 -39.73 2.94
N GLU A 53 -37.33 -39.71 3.25
CA GLU A 53 -38.31 -38.83 2.60
C GLU A 53 -38.04 -37.36 2.94
N TRP A 54 -37.75 -37.05 4.20
CA TRP A 54 -37.37 -35.70 4.61
C TRP A 54 -36.10 -35.21 3.91
N LYS A 55 -35.03 -36.03 3.86
CA LYS A 55 -33.77 -35.69 3.16
C LYS A 55 -33.97 -35.50 1.66
N SER A 56 -34.75 -36.36 1.02
CA SER A 56 -35.07 -36.23 -0.42
C SER A 56 -35.81 -34.93 -0.73
N ASN A 57 -36.78 -34.56 0.12
CA ASN A 57 -37.49 -33.29 0.02
C ASN A 57 -36.57 -32.08 0.28
N LEU A 58 -35.66 -32.19 1.25
CA LEU A 58 -34.65 -31.15 1.52
C LEU A 58 -33.79 -30.92 0.28
N ALA A 59 -33.21 -31.98 -0.33
CA ALA A 59 -32.42 -31.88 -1.56
C ALA A 59 -33.19 -31.21 -2.72
N SER A 60 -34.50 -31.49 -2.85
CA SER A 60 -35.35 -30.90 -3.89
C SER A 60 -35.65 -29.40 -3.72
N SER A 61 -35.38 -28.83 -2.54
CA SER A 61 -35.71 -27.45 -2.17
C SER A 61 -34.55 -26.45 -2.30
N ALA A 62 -33.37 -26.92 -2.75
CA ALA A 62 -32.17 -26.11 -2.88
C ALA A 62 -32.26 -25.15 -4.09
N VAL A 63 -31.87 -23.89 -3.91
CA VAL A 63 -31.96 -22.86 -4.95
C VAL A 63 -30.63 -22.80 -5.73
N SER A 64 -30.71 -22.80 -7.06
CA SER A 64 -29.56 -22.72 -7.95
C SER A 64 -29.08 -21.27 -8.14
N VAL A 65 -27.76 -21.04 -8.05
CA VAL A 65 -27.12 -19.78 -8.46
C VAL A 65 -26.33 -20.04 -9.74
N PRO A 66 -26.60 -19.34 -10.86
CA PRO A 66 -25.87 -19.57 -12.11
C PRO A 66 -24.65 -18.66 -12.23
N GLN A 67 -23.44 -19.21 -12.16
CA GLN A 67 -22.25 -18.71 -12.88
C GLN A 67 -21.24 -19.85 -13.09
N ASN A 68 -20.44 -19.76 -14.15
CA ASN A 68 -19.65 -20.85 -14.73
C ASN A 68 -18.70 -21.55 -13.72
N ARG A 69 -18.89 -22.86 -13.57
CA ARG A 69 -18.23 -23.85 -12.68
C ARG A 69 -18.87 -24.01 -11.29
N MET A 70 -19.32 -25.25 -11.05
CA MET A 70 -19.99 -25.81 -9.85
C MET A 70 -21.48 -25.49 -9.69
N LEU A 71 -22.31 -26.54 -9.74
CA LEU A 71 -23.66 -26.55 -9.18
C LEU A 71 -23.53 -26.58 -7.65
N LYS A 72 -23.50 -25.40 -7.01
CA LYS A 72 -23.65 -25.26 -5.55
C LYS A 72 -25.06 -24.78 -5.27
N SER A 73 -25.83 -25.55 -4.52
CA SER A 73 -27.21 -25.23 -4.19
C SER A 73 -27.29 -24.79 -2.74
N ILE A 74 -27.63 -23.52 -2.50
CA ILE A 74 -27.89 -23.01 -1.15
C ILE A 74 -29.33 -23.39 -0.82
N LEU A 75 -29.51 -24.22 0.20
CA LEU A 75 -30.82 -24.39 0.82
C LEU A 75 -31.18 -23.12 1.55
N LYS A 76 -32.45 -22.73 1.47
CA LYS A 76 -33.02 -21.44 1.86
C LYS A 76 -32.79 -20.98 3.32
N ASN A 77 -32.09 -21.76 4.14
CA ASN A 77 -31.83 -21.55 5.57
C ASN A 77 -30.34 -21.74 5.91
N ASN A 78 -29.52 -20.74 5.56
CA ASN A 78 -28.21 -20.29 6.06
C ASN A 78 -27.15 -21.19 6.75
N THR A 79 -27.28 -22.49 7.05
CA THR A 79 -26.20 -23.23 7.75
C THR A 79 -25.65 -24.51 7.11
N LEU A 80 -26.38 -25.09 6.14
CA LEU A 80 -25.98 -26.32 5.45
C LEU A 80 -25.36 -26.00 4.08
N ILE A 81 -24.10 -26.39 3.86
CA ILE A 81 -23.40 -26.25 2.59
C ILE A 81 -23.32 -27.61 1.90
N ALA A 82 -23.70 -27.67 0.63
CA ALA A 82 -23.86 -28.92 -0.10
C ALA A 82 -23.54 -28.81 -1.60
N ASN A 83 -23.23 -29.95 -2.21
CA ASN A 83 -23.24 -30.16 -3.66
C ASN A 83 -23.92 -31.49 -4.00
N ASP A 84 -23.68 -32.00 -5.22
CA ASP A 84 -24.29 -33.23 -5.71
C ASP A 84 -23.91 -34.49 -4.90
N TYR A 85 -22.79 -34.47 -4.18
CA TYR A 85 -22.22 -35.67 -3.52
C TYR A 85 -22.32 -35.60 -1.99
N ILE A 86 -21.87 -34.49 -1.40
CA ILE A 86 -21.63 -34.34 0.04
C ILE A 86 -22.16 -33.02 0.57
N GLU A 87 -22.44 -32.98 1.87
CA GLU A 87 -22.87 -31.78 2.61
C GLU A 87 -22.26 -31.74 4.01
N PHE A 88 -22.14 -30.53 4.56
CA PHE A 88 -21.79 -30.32 5.96
C PHE A 88 -22.62 -29.19 6.58
N ASN A 89 -22.79 -29.25 7.90
CA ASN A 89 -23.40 -28.19 8.69
C ASN A 89 -22.43 -27.71 9.77
N THR A 90 -22.43 -26.40 10.01
CA THR A 90 -21.68 -25.75 11.09
C THR A 90 -22.67 -25.07 12.01
N ALA A 91 -22.74 -25.53 13.26
CA ALA A 91 -23.55 -24.94 14.32
C ALA A 91 -23.01 -23.56 14.71
N SER A 92 -23.85 -22.71 15.31
CA SER A 92 -23.48 -21.34 15.73
C SER A 92 -22.27 -21.28 16.68
N ASN A 93 -22.01 -22.36 17.41
CA ASN A 93 -20.86 -22.52 18.31
C ASN A 93 -19.59 -23.02 17.59
N GLY A 94 -19.63 -23.29 16.28
CA GLY A 94 -18.51 -23.83 15.50
C GLY A 94 -18.36 -25.36 15.55
N HIS A 95 -19.29 -26.09 16.18
CA HIS A 95 -19.34 -27.55 16.04
C HIS A 95 -19.86 -27.93 14.66
N TYR A 96 -19.50 -29.11 14.17
CA TYR A 96 -19.81 -29.48 12.80
C TYR A 96 -20.19 -30.94 12.61
N THR A 97 -20.87 -31.21 11.51
CA THR A 97 -21.28 -32.55 11.08
C THR A 97 -21.23 -32.67 9.56
N ILE A 98 -21.06 -33.90 9.06
CA ILE A 98 -20.89 -34.22 7.64
C ILE A 98 -21.79 -35.40 7.27
N GLY A 99 -22.35 -35.36 6.06
CA GLY A 99 -23.13 -36.45 5.48
C GLY A 99 -23.22 -36.33 3.96
N THR A 100 -23.86 -37.30 3.33
CA THR A 100 -24.00 -37.36 1.87
C THR A 100 -25.36 -36.85 1.41
N ILE A 101 -25.42 -36.40 0.15
CA ILE A 101 -26.67 -36.21 -0.61
C ILE A 101 -26.79 -37.31 -1.66
N GLY A 102 -26.12 -37.16 -2.80
CA GLY A 102 -26.09 -38.15 -3.88
C GLY A 102 -24.92 -39.12 -3.80
N GLY A 103 -24.14 -39.08 -2.72
CA GLY A 103 -23.14 -40.09 -2.38
C GLY A 103 -22.14 -40.37 -3.51
N ASN A 104 -21.73 -41.64 -3.61
CA ASN A 104 -20.92 -42.12 -4.72
C ASN A 104 -21.84 -42.37 -5.92
N PRO A 105 -21.62 -41.73 -7.09
CA PRO A 105 -22.49 -41.93 -8.27
C PRO A 105 -22.58 -43.39 -8.77
N ASN A 106 -21.61 -44.22 -8.40
CA ASN A 106 -21.56 -45.63 -8.76
C ASN A 106 -22.30 -46.54 -7.77
N SER A 107 -22.85 -46.00 -6.67
CA SER A 107 -23.59 -46.76 -5.66
C SER A 107 -24.70 -45.93 -5.04
N SER A 108 -25.92 -46.44 -5.01
CA SER A 108 -27.02 -45.76 -4.30
C SER A 108 -27.07 -46.09 -2.80
N THR A 109 -26.09 -46.82 -2.27
CA THR A 109 -26.09 -47.31 -0.88
C THR A 109 -25.71 -46.23 0.12
N ASP A 110 -24.98 -45.21 -0.32
CA ASP A 110 -24.54 -44.07 0.47
C ASP A 110 -25.31 -42.78 0.16
N ASP A 111 -26.44 -42.86 -0.56
CA ASP A 111 -27.34 -41.73 -0.76
C ASP A 111 -27.99 -41.31 0.57
N ASN A 112 -27.96 -40.00 0.86
CA ASN A 112 -28.59 -39.40 2.04
C ASN A 112 -28.21 -40.10 3.36
N LYS A 113 -26.92 -40.34 3.61
CA LYS A 113 -26.41 -41.03 4.80
C LYS A 113 -25.58 -40.11 5.69
N LYS A 114 -25.63 -40.40 7.00
CA LYS A 114 -24.78 -39.75 7.99
C LYS A 114 -23.35 -40.29 7.85
N MET A 115 -22.36 -39.41 8.01
CA MET A 115 -20.94 -39.78 8.12
C MET A 115 -20.35 -39.37 9.47
N LEU A 116 -20.92 -38.33 10.09
CA LEU A 116 -20.70 -37.98 11.49
C LEU A 116 -22.02 -38.06 12.26
N PHE A 117 -21.92 -38.33 13.56
CA PHE A 117 -23.08 -38.36 14.44
C PHE A 117 -23.73 -36.97 14.53
N GLY A 118 -25.05 -36.95 14.71
CA GLY A 118 -25.84 -35.72 14.79
C GLY A 118 -26.21 -35.11 13.42
N HIS A 119 -25.67 -35.61 12.30
CA HIS A 119 -26.00 -35.09 10.97
C HIS A 119 -27.50 -35.18 10.64
N PRO A 120 -28.12 -34.15 10.03
CA PRO A 120 -27.56 -32.84 9.64
C PRO A 120 -27.74 -31.73 10.70
N GLY A 121 -28.10 -32.04 11.95
CA GLY A 121 -28.24 -31.08 13.05
C GLY A 121 -26.89 -30.68 13.67
N GLY A 122 -26.84 -29.51 14.34
CA GLY A 122 -25.62 -28.90 14.89
C GLY A 122 -24.71 -29.87 15.65
N GLY A 123 -23.61 -30.26 14.98
CA GLY A 123 -22.92 -31.53 15.20
C GLY A 123 -22.24 -31.71 16.55
N THR A 124 -21.85 -32.95 16.85
CA THR A 124 -21.12 -33.30 18.07
C THR A 124 -19.60 -33.18 17.91
N SER A 125 -19.10 -33.16 16.68
CA SER A 125 -17.66 -33.01 16.41
C SER A 125 -17.18 -31.62 16.81
N LYS A 126 -16.12 -31.59 17.63
CA LYS A 126 -15.63 -30.38 18.29
C LYS A 126 -14.12 -30.35 18.38
N THR A 127 -13.58 -29.21 18.79
CA THR A 127 -12.13 -28.98 18.84
C THR A 127 -11.72 -28.40 20.18
N THR A 128 -10.53 -28.76 20.64
CA THR A 128 -9.89 -28.15 21.82
C THR A 128 -8.71 -27.29 21.38
N ILE A 129 -8.61 -26.08 21.94
CA ILE A 129 -7.47 -25.17 21.80
C ILE A 129 -6.79 -25.02 23.16
N VAL A 130 -5.47 -25.21 23.19
CA VAL A 130 -4.65 -24.98 24.38
C VAL A 130 -3.80 -23.74 24.15
N VAL A 131 -3.83 -22.79 25.09
CA VAL A 131 -2.95 -21.61 25.09
C VAL A 131 -2.28 -21.50 26.46
N GLY A 132 -0.96 -21.69 26.49
CA GLY A 132 -0.19 -21.83 27.73
C GLY A 132 -0.64 -23.05 28.54
N GLU A 133 -1.21 -22.78 29.71
CA GLU A 133 -1.81 -23.77 30.61
C GLU A 133 -3.34 -23.85 30.49
N SER A 134 -3.96 -22.92 29.75
CA SER A 134 -5.41 -22.85 29.58
C SER A 134 -5.87 -23.81 28.48
N ILE A 135 -6.81 -24.69 28.81
CA ILE A 135 -7.41 -25.66 27.89
C ILE A 135 -8.86 -25.23 27.62
N ASN A 136 -9.17 -24.91 26.38
CA ASN A 136 -10.47 -24.36 25.97
C ASN A 136 -11.13 -25.28 24.93
N GLU A 137 -12.44 -25.47 25.05
CA GLU A 137 -13.23 -25.97 23.92
C GLU A 137 -13.41 -24.82 22.91
N PHE A 138 -13.14 -25.08 21.63
CA PHE A 138 -13.38 -24.10 20.58
C PHE A 138 -14.87 -23.80 20.49
N THR A 139 -15.25 -22.57 20.80
CA THR A 139 -16.63 -22.09 20.69
C THR A 139 -16.63 -20.73 20.02
N SER A 140 -17.35 -20.61 18.91
CA SER A 140 -17.57 -19.34 18.21
C SER A 140 -18.84 -18.64 18.74
N SER A 141 -18.87 -17.32 18.68
CA SER A 141 -20.09 -16.53 18.97
C SER A 141 -20.94 -16.28 17.71
N ASN A 142 -20.35 -16.46 16.52
CA ASN A 142 -21.05 -16.32 15.24
C ASN A 142 -20.38 -17.19 14.16
N VAL A 143 -21.16 -17.72 13.23
CA VAL A 143 -20.65 -18.40 12.04
C VAL A 143 -21.07 -17.57 10.84
N THR A 144 -20.09 -17.19 10.03
CA THR A 144 -20.29 -16.46 8.78
C THR A 144 -20.05 -17.38 7.60
N TYR A 145 -20.70 -17.08 6.49
CA TYR A 145 -20.53 -17.79 5.22
C TYR A 145 -19.89 -16.82 4.24
N ASP A 146 -19.00 -17.31 3.38
CA ASP A 146 -18.44 -16.49 2.31
C ASP A 146 -19.51 -16.10 1.28
N ALA A 147 -19.19 -15.10 0.46
CA ALA A 147 -20.15 -14.47 -0.45
C ALA A 147 -20.75 -15.45 -1.48
N ASP A 148 -20.04 -16.54 -1.79
CA ASP A 148 -20.47 -17.61 -2.70
C ASP A 148 -21.12 -18.80 -1.96
N GLY A 149 -21.18 -18.77 -0.62
CA GLY A 149 -21.74 -19.83 0.21
C GLY A 149 -21.00 -21.16 0.11
N SER A 150 -19.70 -21.12 -0.18
CA SER A 150 -18.85 -22.29 -0.37
C SER A 150 -18.08 -22.74 0.87
N LYS A 151 -17.98 -21.87 1.87
CA LYS A 151 -17.22 -22.08 3.11
C LYS A 151 -17.97 -21.50 4.31
N SER A 152 -17.92 -22.22 5.44
CA SER A 152 -18.30 -21.64 6.74
C SER A 152 -17.06 -21.20 7.50
N VAL A 153 -17.11 -20.02 8.10
CA VAL A 153 -16.04 -19.42 8.90
C VAL A 153 -16.52 -19.16 10.32
N SER A 154 -15.85 -19.75 11.31
CA SER A 154 -16.11 -19.56 12.74
C SER A 154 -14.86 -18.97 13.40
N LYS A 155 -15.02 -17.99 14.31
CA LYS A 155 -13.87 -17.28 14.92
C LYS A 155 -13.98 -17.23 16.43
N ALA A 156 -12.86 -17.43 17.11
CA ALA A 156 -12.73 -17.25 18.55
C ALA A 156 -11.32 -16.77 18.90
N SER A 157 -11.13 -16.14 20.06
CA SER A 157 -9.82 -15.71 20.54
C SER A 157 -9.60 -16.20 21.97
N TYR A 158 -8.40 -16.70 22.26
CA TYR A 158 -8.03 -17.24 23.58
C TYR A 158 -6.68 -16.64 24.00
N ASP A 159 -6.68 -15.77 25.01
CA ASP A 159 -5.44 -15.15 25.55
C ASP A 159 -4.56 -14.48 24.45
N GLY A 160 -5.22 -13.76 23.54
CA GLY A 160 -4.59 -13.05 22.41
C GLY A 160 -4.15 -13.96 21.25
N VAL A 161 -4.53 -15.24 21.27
CA VAL A 161 -4.39 -16.15 20.14
C VAL A 161 -5.71 -16.24 19.40
N ASP A 162 -5.74 -15.72 18.18
CA ASP A 162 -6.92 -15.76 17.31
C ASP A 162 -6.99 -17.09 16.57
N VAL A 163 -8.16 -17.72 16.61
CA VAL A 163 -8.44 -19.01 15.99
C VAL A 163 -9.60 -18.86 15.02
N THR A 164 -9.34 -19.12 13.74
CA THR A 164 -10.35 -19.14 12.67
C THR A 164 -10.52 -20.57 12.18
N GLN A 165 -11.71 -21.12 12.33
CA GLN A 165 -12.13 -22.39 11.72
C GLN A 165 -12.71 -22.11 10.33
N GLU A 166 -12.29 -22.88 9.36
CA GLU A 166 -12.79 -22.87 7.99
C GLU A 166 -13.20 -24.29 7.58
N LEU A 167 -14.48 -24.48 7.24
CA LEU A 167 -14.99 -25.73 6.65
C LEU A 167 -15.44 -25.46 5.22
N SER A 168 -15.02 -26.30 4.28
CA SER A 168 -15.38 -26.17 2.87
C SER A 168 -15.37 -27.52 2.17
N ILE A 169 -16.22 -27.68 1.14
CA ILE A 169 -16.15 -28.84 0.24
C ILE A 169 -15.05 -28.57 -0.80
N ILE A 170 -14.14 -29.53 -0.99
CA ILE A 170 -13.05 -29.44 -1.96
C ILE A 170 -12.99 -30.69 -2.85
N GLU A 171 -12.23 -30.61 -3.94
CA GLU A 171 -11.92 -31.77 -4.78
C GLU A 171 -11.16 -32.83 -3.97
N ASN A 172 -11.68 -34.06 -4.02
CA ASN A 172 -11.05 -35.23 -3.46
C ASN A 172 -10.02 -35.77 -4.45
N SER A 173 -8.77 -35.81 -3.98
CA SER A 173 -7.63 -36.26 -4.76
C SER A 173 -7.64 -37.75 -5.07
N ALA A 174 -8.63 -38.52 -4.59
CA ALA A 174 -8.83 -39.91 -4.97
C ALA A 174 -9.86 -40.05 -6.12
N THR A 175 -10.95 -39.30 -6.05
CA THR A 175 -12.12 -39.44 -6.95
C THR A 175 -12.13 -38.44 -8.11
N GLY A 176 -11.44 -37.31 -7.97
CA GLY A 176 -11.54 -36.16 -8.89
C GLY A 176 -12.89 -35.42 -8.80
N ARG A 177 -13.66 -35.66 -7.73
CA ARG A 177 -14.96 -35.00 -7.48
C ARG A 177 -14.86 -34.15 -6.22
N ASP A 178 -15.70 -33.13 -6.10
CA ASP A 178 -15.84 -32.30 -4.89
C ASP A 178 -16.57 -33.06 -3.76
N ASP A 179 -16.03 -34.20 -3.31
CA ASP A 179 -16.71 -35.09 -2.36
C ASP A 179 -15.96 -35.28 -1.02
N VAL A 180 -15.14 -34.28 -0.64
CA VAL A 180 -14.46 -34.25 0.67
C VAL A 180 -14.59 -32.89 1.35
N VAL A 181 -14.82 -32.90 2.66
CA VAL A 181 -14.83 -31.69 3.50
C VAL A 181 -13.43 -31.45 4.05
N LYS A 182 -12.87 -30.26 3.78
CA LYS A 182 -11.65 -29.75 4.40
C LYS A 182 -12.01 -29.12 5.75
N ILE A 183 -11.37 -29.59 6.81
CA ILE A 183 -11.51 -29.07 8.18
C ILE A 183 -10.20 -28.34 8.51
N LYS A 184 -10.21 -27.01 8.43
CA LYS A 184 -9.03 -26.15 8.60
C LYS A 184 -9.18 -25.23 9.81
N TYR A 185 -8.10 -25.09 10.56
CA TYR A 185 -7.94 -24.07 11.59
C TYR A 185 -6.71 -23.21 11.30
N ILE A 186 -6.89 -21.90 11.27
CA ILE A 186 -5.84 -20.88 11.17
C ILE A 186 -5.67 -20.27 12.55
N VAL A 187 -4.47 -20.34 13.10
CA VAL A 187 -4.16 -19.89 14.46
C VAL A 187 -3.07 -18.85 14.39
N LYS A 188 -3.36 -17.62 14.87
CA LYS A 188 -2.43 -16.48 14.90
C LYS A 188 -2.16 -16.05 16.33
N ASN A 189 -0.90 -15.91 16.70
CA ASN A 189 -0.53 -15.23 17.95
C ASN A 189 -0.45 -13.72 17.68
N ASP A 190 -1.47 -12.97 18.09
CA ASP A 190 -1.53 -11.51 17.88
C ASP A 190 -0.91 -10.73 19.05
N THR A 191 -0.21 -11.41 19.97
CA THR A 191 0.45 -10.79 21.12
C THR A 191 1.93 -10.54 20.86
N GLU A 192 2.51 -9.57 21.57
CA GLU A 192 3.94 -9.22 21.51
C GLU A 192 4.87 -10.31 22.08
N TYR A 193 4.32 -11.35 22.72
CA TYR A 193 5.08 -12.40 23.41
C TYR A 193 4.85 -13.77 22.79
N ALA A 194 5.85 -14.65 22.90
CA ALA A 194 5.68 -16.03 22.47
C ALA A 194 4.65 -16.77 23.34
N LYS A 195 3.78 -17.55 22.71
CA LYS A 195 2.74 -18.36 23.38
C LYS A 195 2.92 -19.84 23.04
N GLN A 196 2.62 -20.72 23.99
CA GLN A 196 2.51 -22.17 23.72
C GLN A 196 1.10 -22.46 23.23
N VAL A 197 0.93 -22.99 22.02
CA VAL A 197 -0.38 -23.27 21.45
C VAL A 197 -0.47 -24.70 20.95
N GLY A 198 -1.57 -25.38 21.25
CA GLY A 198 -1.87 -26.74 20.78
C GLY A 198 -3.33 -26.86 20.32
N ILE A 199 -3.60 -27.79 19.41
CA ILE A 199 -4.94 -28.03 18.86
C ILE A 199 -5.26 -29.51 18.76
N ARG A 200 -6.51 -29.88 19.09
CA ARG A 200 -7.03 -31.24 18.97
C ARG A 200 -8.42 -31.22 18.34
N ILE A 201 -8.52 -31.78 17.15
CA ILE A 201 -9.76 -31.96 16.40
C ILE A 201 -10.33 -33.34 16.74
N MET A 202 -11.64 -33.42 17.03
CA MET A 202 -12.32 -34.68 17.35
C MET A 202 -13.54 -34.85 16.45
N MET A 203 -13.65 -36.02 15.83
CA MET A 203 -14.76 -36.42 14.97
C MET A 203 -15.53 -37.55 15.64
N ASP A 204 -16.83 -37.34 15.79
CA ASP A 204 -17.80 -38.31 16.30
C ASP A 204 -18.38 -39.10 15.12
N THR A 205 -17.88 -40.32 14.88
CA THR A 205 -18.07 -41.01 13.60
C THR A 205 -19.28 -41.92 13.62
N MET A 206 -20.21 -41.70 12.70
CA MET A 206 -21.40 -42.53 12.51
C MET A 206 -21.62 -42.77 11.02
N LEU A 207 -21.59 -44.02 10.59
CA LEU A 207 -21.69 -44.37 9.18
C LEU A 207 -23.06 -45.00 8.89
N GLY A 208 -23.89 -44.27 8.15
CA GLY A 208 -25.28 -44.64 7.93
C GLY A 208 -26.03 -44.73 9.26
N GLY A 209 -26.42 -45.95 9.65
CA GLY A 209 -27.07 -46.24 10.94
C GLY A 209 -26.14 -46.76 12.03
N ASN A 210 -24.84 -46.92 11.76
CA ASN A 210 -23.89 -47.53 12.69
C ASN A 210 -23.02 -46.48 13.40
N ASP A 211 -23.34 -46.24 14.66
CA ASP A 211 -22.62 -45.34 15.58
C ASP A 211 -21.37 -45.99 16.21
N ALA A 212 -21.20 -47.29 15.98
CA ALA A 212 -19.97 -48.02 16.27
C ALA A 212 -19.23 -48.33 14.98
N ALA A 213 -19.00 -47.29 14.17
CA ALA A 213 -18.41 -47.43 12.84
C ALA A 213 -17.03 -48.11 12.94
N PRO A 214 -16.86 -49.32 12.37
CA PRO A 214 -15.54 -49.95 12.30
C PRO A 214 -14.59 -49.12 11.45
N PHE A 215 -13.33 -49.07 11.89
CA PHE A 215 -12.26 -48.39 11.14
C PHE A 215 -11.40 -49.39 10.40
N ARG A 216 -10.79 -48.94 9.30
CA ARG A 216 -9.65 -49.62 8.67
C ARG A 216 -8.49 -48.64 8.55
N VAL A 217 -7.34 -49.05 9.07
CA VAL A 217 -6.13 -48.25 9.11
C VAL A 217 -4.99 -49.11 8.61
N ASN A 218 -4.27 -48.62 7.61
CA ASN A 218 -3.24 -49.40 6.91
C ASN A 218 -3.75 -50.78 6.44
N GLY A 219 -5.03 -50.84 6.04
CA GLY A 219 -5.66 -52.07 5.54
C GLY A 219 -6.09 -53.10 6.59
N SER A 220 -5.75 -52.89 7.86
CA SER A 220 -6.23 -53.69 8.99
C SER A 220 -7.46 -53.08 9.66
N ASP A 221 -8.40 -53.93 10.10
CA ASP A 221 -9.55 -53.49 10.89
C ASP A 221 -9.10 -53.02 12.28
N VAL A 222 -9.58 -51.85 12.70
CA VAL A 222 -9.29 -51.24 14.01
C VAL A 222 -10.60 -51.10 14.78
N THR A 223 -10.86 -52.07 15.65
CA THR A 223 -12.10 -52.18 16.46
C THR A 223 -11.88 -51.90 17.95
N THR A 224 -10.63 -51.66 18.35
CA THR A 224 -10.23 -51.34 19.73
C THR A 224 -9.37 -50.07 19.79
N GLU A 225 -9.31 -49.45 20.96
CA GLU A 225 -8.70 -48.14 21.14
C GLU A 225 -7.23 -48.21 20.72
N THR A 226 -6.88 -47.44 19.69
CA THR A 226 -5.58 -47.52 19.02
C THR A 226 -5.02 -46.12 18.82
N VAL A 227 -3.72 -45.98 19.08
CA VAL A 227 -2.98 -44.71 18.92
C VAL A 227 -1.84 -44.89 17.94
N TYR A 228 -1.67 -43.90 17.08
CA TYR A 228 -0.51 -43.77 16.20
C TYR A 228 0.17 -42.43 16.47
N SER A 229 1.51 -42.42 16.50
CA SER A 229 2.33 -41.24 16.76
C SER A 229 3.57 -41.22 15.88
N GLY A 230 4.09 -40.03 15.60
CA GLY A 230 5.32 -39.84 14.82
C GLY A 230 5.26 -40.45 13.41
N SER A 231 6.27 -41.25 13.06
CA SER A 231 6.35 -41.90 11.74
C SER A 231 5.24 -42.92 11.49
N ASN A 232 4.59 -43.44 12.54
CA ASN A 232 3.57 -44.47 12.43
C ASN A 232 2.16 -43.92 12.12
N ILE A 233 1.98 -42.60 12.17
CA ILE A 233 0.70 -41.98 11.80
C ILE A 233 0.47 -42.22 10.30
N PRO A 234 -0.64 -42.89 9.95
CA PRO A 234 -0.99 -43.16 8.56
C PRO A 234 -1.39 -41.86 7.86
N GLN A 235 -1.41 -41.85 6.53
CA GLN A 235 -1.90 -40.68 5.80
C GLN A 235 -3.43 -40.68 5.68
N ILE A 236 -4.02 -41.87 5.52
CA ILE A 236 -5.46 -42.06 5.36
C ILE A 236 -5.99 -43.11 6.35
N TRP A 237 -7.29 -43.07 6.58
CA TRP A 237 -8.06 -44.08 7.29
C TRP A 237 -9.45 -44.16 6.70
N GLN A 238 -10.15 -45.28 6.90
CA GLN A 238 -11.52 -45.46 6.45
C GLN A 238 -12.44 -45.81 7.62
N ALA A 239 -13.70 -45.42 7.51
CA ALA A 239 -14.79 -45.89 8.35
C ALA A 239 -15.91 -46.47 7.48
N PHE A 240 -16.58 -47.48 8.01
CA PHE A 240 -17.63 -48.20 7.30
C PHE A 240 -18.88 -48.29 8.18
N ASP A 241 -20.04 -48.43 7.55
CA ASP A 241 -21.24 -48.90 8.24
C ASP A 241 -21.12 -50.39 8.65
N SER A 242 -20.37 -51.18 7.86
CA SER A 242 -20.08 -52.59 8.12
C SER A 242 -18.69 -52.99 7.62
N ALA A 243 -17.90 -53.67 8.46
CA ALA A 243 -16.55 -54.12 8.11
C ALA A 243 -16.54 -55.23 7.04
N THR A 244 -17.60 -56.04 6.97
CA THR A 244 -17.69 -57.23 6.10
C THR A 244 -18.52 -57.02 4.84
N ASN A 245 -19.51 -56.13 4.88
CA ASN A 245 -20.36 -55.80 3.73
C ASN A 245 -20.67 -54.29 3.74
N PRO A 246 -19.68 -53.46 3.40
CA PRO A 246 -19.81 -52.01 3.49
C PRO A 246 -20.82 -51.48 2.48
N GLY A 247 -21.83 -50.75 2.96
CA GLY A 247 -22.76 -49.96 2.16
C GLY A 247 -22.43 -48.46 2.16
N VAL A 248 -21.85 -47.95 3.24
CA VAL A 248 -21.43 -46.54 3.37
C VAL A 248 -19.97 -46.52 3.78
N VAL A 249 -19.13 -45.82 3.01
CA VAL A 249 -17.68 -45.75 3.25
C VAL A 249 -17.23 -44.30 3.28
N ALA A 250 -16.67 -43.90 4.41
CA ALA A 250 -15.97 -42.62 4.54
C ALA A 250 -14.45 -42.84 4.56
N GLN A 251 -13.72 -41.86 4.06
CA GLN A 251 -12.28 -41.76 4.20
C GLN A 251 -11.92 -40.47 4.92
N GLY A 252 -11.05 -40.59 5.91
CA GLY A 252 -10.34 -39.45 6.45
C GLY A 252 -8.90 -39.40 5.97
N THR A 253 -8.41 -38.19 5.72
CA THR A 253 -7.00 -37.91 5.39
C THR A 253 -6.43 -37.00 6.47
N PHE A 254 -5.38 -37.46 7.15
CA PHE A 254 -4.77 -36.70 8.24
C PHE A 254 -3.90 -35.54 7.74
N TYR A 255 -3.30 -35.70 6.55
CA TYR A 255 -2.46 -34.68 5.91
C TYR A 255 -2.31 -35.00 4.41
N LYS A 256 -2.30 -33.97 3.57
CA LYS A 256 -1.92 -34.05 2.14
C LYS A 256 -0.47 -33.58 1.95
N SER A 257 0.00 -33.61 0.70
CA SER A 257 1.22 -32.90 0.33
C SER A 257 1.14 -31.41 0.74
N GLY A 258 2.18 -30.90 1.41
CA GLY A 258 2.26 -29.53 1.95
C GLY A 258 1.72 -29.35 3.39
N ASP A 259 0.85 -30.24 3.88
CA ASP A 259 0.20 -30.07 5.18
C ASP A 259 1.11 -30.38 6.38
N ARG A 260 0.86 -29.69 7.51
CA ARG A 260 1.49 -30.03 8.79
C ARG A 260 0.96 -31.35 9.32
N LYS A 261 1.81 -32.37 9.39
CA LYS A 261 1.48 -33.68 9.96
C LYS A 261 1.06 -33.57 11.45
N PRO A 262 0.00 -34.25 11.91
CA PRO A 262 -0.34 -34.31 13.33
C PRO A 262 0.72 -35.09 14.12
N ASP A 263 0.80 -34.81 15.42
CA ASP A 263 1.75 -35.46 16.34
C ASP A 263 1.20 -36.79 16.88
N LYS A 264 -0.12 -36.89 16.98
CA LYS A 264 -0.85 -38.04 17.53
C LYS A 264 -2.23 -38.16 16.89
N VAL A 265 -2.59 -39.37 16.47
CA VAL A 265 -3.96 -39.71 16.04
C VAL A 265 -4.47 -40.92 16.81
N GLN A 266 -5.75 -40.91 17.17
CA GLN A 266 -6.37 -41.92 18.02
C GLN A 266 -7.71 -42.35 17.41
N PHE A 267 -7.89 -43.66 17.30
CA PHE A 267 -9.17 -44.30 17.01
C PHE A 267 -9.70 -44.83 18.33
N THR A 268 -10.81 -44.28 18.80
CA THR A 268 -11.25 -44.43 20.20
C THR A 268 -12.76 -44.40 20.31
N ASN A 269 -13.25 -44.37 21.54
CA ASN A 269 -14.65 -44.13 21.87
C ASN A 269 -14.92 -42.64 22.15
N TRP A 270 -16.02 -42.11 21.60
CA TRP A 270 -16.46 -40.72 21.69
C TRP A 270 -16.66 -40.26 23.13
N GLY A 271 -17.49 -40.97 23.90
CA GLY A 271 -17.77 -40.64 25.30
C GLY A 271 -16.51 -40.50 26.17
N ASN A 272 -15.48 -41.30 25.92
CA ASN A 272 -14.21 -41.18 26.65
C ASN A 272 -13.40 -39.96 26.19
N VAL A 273 -13.21 -39.78 24.89
CA VAL A 273 -12.33 -38.73 24.36
C VAL A 273 -12.92 -37.33 24.58
N THR A 274 -14.25 -37.19 24.45
CA THR A 274 -14.98 -35.93 24.67
C THR A 274 -14.99 -35.49 26.14
N SER A 275 -14.93 -36.45 27.08
CA SER A 275 -14.88 -36.18 28.52
C SER A 275 -13.51 -35.72 29.02
N THR A 276 -12.47 -35.83 28.19
CA THR A 276 -11.10 -35.42 28.52
C THR A 276 -10.75 -34.17 27.73
N LEU A 277 -10.55 -33.03 28.41
CA LEU A 277 -10.30 -31.75 27.73
C LEU A 277 -9.00 -31.73 26.91
N TRP A 278 -7.96 -32.48 27.30
CA TRP A 278 -6.71 -32.61 26.53
C TRP A 278 -5.98 -33.91 26.88
N ASP A 279 -5.17 -34.44 25.96
CA ASP A 279 -4.31 -35.62 26.18
C ASP A 279 -4.99 -36.89 26.72
N TYR A 280 -6.08 -37.31 26.07
CA TYR A 280 -6.68 -38.62 26.34
C TYR A 280 -5.66 -39.76 26.14
N VAL A 281 -5.64 -40.71 27.08
CA VAL A 281 -4.78 -41.91 27.04
C VAL A 281 -5.64 -43.13 26.73
N THR A 282 -5.35 -43.80 25.61
CA THR A 282 -6.08 -45.01 25.19
C THR A 282 -5.77 -46.22 26.07
N GLN A 283 -6.74 -47.13 26.17
CA GLN A 283 -6.58 -48.40 26.87
C GLN A 283 -6.48 -49.56 25.87
N PRO A 284 -5.32 -50.26 25.77
CA PRO A 284 -5.15 -51.36 24.83
C PRO A 284 -6.24 -52.44 24.98
N GLY A 285 -6.89 -52.81 23.87
CA GLY A 285 -7.92 -53.83 23.81
C GLY A 285 -9.34 -53.38 24.23
N ARG A 286 -9.50 -52.13 24.70
CA ARG A 286 -10.83 -51.55 24.95
C ARG A 286 -11.55 -51.34 23.61
N SER A 287 -12.83 -51.69 23.53
CA SER A 287 -13.60 -51.51 22.28
C SER A 287 -13.79 -50.03 21.94
N ASN A 288 -13.80 -49.72 20.64
CA ASN A 288 -14.09 -48.36 20.15
C ASN A 288 -15.55 -47.94 20.36
N GLY A 289 -16.49 -48.89 20.52
CA GLY A 289 -17.90 -48.59 20.83
C GLY A 289 -18.47 -47.49 19.93
N ASP A 290 -19.21 -46.56 20.53
CA ASP A 290 -19.56 -45.21 20.03
C ASP A 290 -18.27 -44.51 19.53
N SER A 291 -18.00 -44.57 18.23
CA SER A 291 -16.64 -44.51 17.70
C SER A 291 -16.21 -43.08 17.35
N ALA A 292 -14.92 -42.78 17.56
CA ALA A 292 -14.38 -41.45 17.35
C ALA A 292 -12.95 -41.45 16.85
N VAL A 293 -12.61 -40.38 16.13
CA VAL A 293 -11.23 -40.09 15.70
C VAL A 293 -10.77 -38.78 16.32
N SER A 294 -9.64 -38.82 17.01
CA SER A 294 -8.99 -37.64 17.63
C SER A 294 -7.64 -37.38 16.98
N ILE A 295 -7.41 -36.13 16.58
CA ILE A 295 -6.23 -35.68 15.82
C ILE A 295 -5.60 -34.55 16.61
N THR A 296 -4.37 -34.73 17.07
CA THR A 296 -3.70 -33.79 17.96
C THR A 296 -2.40 -33.27 17.35
N TRP A 297 -2.26 -31.95 17.32
CA TRP A 297 -0.99 -31.26 17.23
C TRP A 297 -0.65 -30.74 18.63
N ASN A 298 0.46 -31.21 19.17
CA ASN A 298 0.88 -30.92 20.53
C ASN A 298 1.21 -29.43 20.71
N LYS A 299 1.31 -29.00 21.97
CA LYS A 299 1.76 -27.64 22.30
C LYS A 299 3.10 -27.34 21.64
N ASP A 300 3.14 -26.25 20.90
CA ASP A 300 4.34 -25.73 20.25
C ASP A 300 4.43 -24.20 20.44
N THR A 301 5.62 -23.64 20.30
CA THR A 301 5.86 -22.21 20.51
C THR A 301 5.44 -21.42 19.29
N PHE A 302 4.55 -20.44 19.45
CA PHE A 302 4.19 -19.44 18.46
C PHE A 302 4.84 -18.11 18.83
N THR A 303 5.66 -17.55 17.96
CA THR A 303 6.26 -16.22 18.10
C THR A 303 5.23 -15.11 17.85
N SER A 304 5.56 -13.87 18.21
CA SER A 304 4.69 -12.71 18.00
C SER A 304 4.35 -12.54 16.51
N GLY A 305 3.05 -12.43 16.19
CA GLY A 305 2.54 -12.31 14.82
C GLY A 305 2.54 -13.61 14.01
N GLU A 306 3.01 -14.73 14.56
CA GLU A 306 3.11 -16.00 13.84
C GLU A 306 1.72 -16.62 13.60
N THR A 307 1.48 -17.05 12.36
CA THR A 307 0.28 -17.76 11.94
C THR A 307 0.61 -19.18 11.51
N ARG A 308 -0.17 -20.18 11.93
CA ARG A 308 -0.05 -21.57 11.48
C ARG A 308 -1.40 -22.17 11.11
N GLU A 309 -1.37 -23.12 10.19
CA GLU A 309 -2.54 -23.85 9.72
C GLU A 309 -2.52 -25.31 10.20
N PHE A 310 -3.69 -25.80 10.59
CA PHE A 310 -3.93 -27.18 11.01
C PHE A 310 -5.11 -27.74 10.22
N VAL A 311 -4.87 -28.80 9.45
CA VAL A 311 -5.82 -29.26 8.43
C VAL A 311 -5.99 -30.77 8.51
N THR A 312 -7.23 -31.23 8.37
CA THR A 312 -7.58 -32.62 8.09
C THR A 312 -8.79 -32.67 7.14
N TYR A 313 -9.07 -33.83 6.57
CA TYR A 313 -10.11 -34.00 5.55
C TYR A 313 -10.97 -35.22 5.87
N TYR A 314 -12.27 -35.14 5.60
CA TYR A 314 -13.20 -36.25 5.78
C TYR A 314 -14.29 -36.23 4.71
N GLY A 315 -14.52 -37.36 4.04
CA GLY A 315 -15.38 -37.42 2.86
C GLY A 315 -15.54 -38.81 2.26
N LEU A 316 -16.02 -38.87 1.02
CA LEU A 316 -16.19 -40.12 0.30
C LEU A 316 -14.83 -40.75 -0.05
N SER A 317 -14.82 -42.07 -0.26
CA SER A 317 -13.62 -42.85 -0.55
C SER A 317 -13.68 -43.47 -1.94
N GLU A 318 -12.58 -43.39 -2.70
CA GLU A 318 -12.37 -44.17 -3.93
C GLU A 318 -10.88 -44.44 -4.09
N LEU A 319 -10.38 -45.45 -3.37
CA LEU A 319 -8.97 -45.85 -3.46
C LEU A 319 -8.74 -46.74 -4.68
N GLU A 320 -7.59 -46.58 -5.34
CA GLU A 320 -7.13 -47.56 -6.31
C GLU A 320 -6.69 -48.82 -5.56
N GLN A 321 -7.48 -49.89 -5.67
CA GLN A 321 -7.25 -51.12 -4.93
C GLN A 321 -7.43 -52.36 -5.79
N ASN A 322 -6.65 -53.39 -5.49
CA ASN A 322 -6.85 -54.75 -5.98
C ASN A 322 -7.00 -55.69 -4.78
N LEU A 323 -8.25 -55.95 -4.39
CA LEU A 323 -8.64 -56.71 -3.20
C LEU A 323 -8.78 -58.23 -3.43
N ILE A 324 -8.18 -58.79 -4.48
CA ILE A 324 -8.24 -60.25 -4.74
C ILE A 324 -7.34 -61.00 -3.74
N PRO A 325 -7.83 -61.98 -2.95
CA PRO A 325 -6.97 -62.74 -2.04
C PRO A 325 -5.85 -63.51 -2.77
N PRO A 326 -4.72 -63.85 -2.11
CA PRO A 326 -4.46 -63.63 -0.68
C PRO A 326 -3.97 -62.22 -0.32
N LEU A 327 -3.27 -61.48 -1.18
CA LEU A 327 -2.77 -60.13 -0.86
C LEU A 327 -3.60 -59.03 -1.50
N ALA A 328 -4.27 -58.20 -0.70
CA ALA A 328 -4.80 -56.92 -1.16
C ALA A 328 -3.67 -55.90 -1.36
N LEU A 329 -3.73 -55.16 -2.46
CA LEU A 329 -2.85 -54.03 -2.78
C LEU A 329 -3.71 -52.77 -2.85
N SER A 330 -3.38 -51.76 -2.05
CA SER A 330 -4.04 -50.45 -2.08
C SER A 330 -3.00 -49.34 -2.16
N VAL A 331 -3.24 -48.33 -2.99
CA VAL A 331 -2.32 -47.20 -3.18
C VAL A 331 -3.05 -45.89 -2.93
N TYR A 332 -2.39 -44.97 -2.23
CA TYR A 332 -2.82 -43.60 -2.08
C TYR A 332 -1.71 -42.63 -2.49
N ALA A 333 -2.05 -41.64 -3.30
CA ALA A 333 -1.28 -40.43 -3.57
C ALA A 333 -2.26 -39.34 -4.04
N ASP A 334 -1.89 -38.08 -3.92
CA ASP A 334 -2.72 -36.99 -4.45
C ASP A 334 -2.73 -37.02 -6.00
N ASN A 335 -3.91 -36.88 -6.61
CA ASN A 335 -4.08 -36.75 -8.08
C ASN A 335 -3.47 -35.47 -8.66
N LYS A 336 -3.09 -34.50 -7.84
CA LYS A 336 -2.53 -33.22 -8.26
C LYS A 336 -1.46 -32.76 -7.28
N VAL A 337 -0.35 -32.24 -7.80
CA VAL A 337 0.73 -31.67 -6.98
C VAL A 337 0.31 -30.31 -6.43
N SER A 338 0.47 -30.12 -5.13
CA SER A 338 0.27 -28.82 -4.46
C SER A 338 1.41 -27.86 -4.78
N ILE A 339 1.10 -26.57 -4.82
CA ILE A 339 2.10 -25.50 -4.92
C ILE A 339 2.05 -24.72 -3.60
N SER A 340 3.19 -24.59 -2.94
CA SER A 340 3.34 -23.75 -1.75
C SER A 340 4.65 -22.96 -1.82
N ASN A 341 4.66 -21.73 -1.30
CA ASN A 341 5.83 -20.84 -1.37
C ASN A 341 6.45 -20.78 -2.79
N PHE A 342 5.60 -20.64 -3.80
CA PHE A 342 5.98 -20.58 -5.22
C PHE A 342 6.65 -21.84 -5.80
N ASN A 343 6.66 -22.97 -5.09
CA ASN A 343 7.31 -24.22 -5.51
C ASN A 343 6.36 -25.40 -5.42
N TYR A 344 6.64 -26.48 -6.15
CA TYR A 344 5.92 -27.74 -5.99
C TYR A 344 6.25 -28.38 -4.65
N ASP A 345 5.22 -28.84 -3.94
CA ASP A 345 5.39 -29.61 -2.72
C ASP A 345 5.87 -31.04 -3.00
N ASP A 346 6.49 -31.65 -1.99
CA ASP A 346 6.82 -33.09 -2.01
C ASP A 346 5.56 -33.93 -2.23
N ILE A 347 5.58 -34.82 -3.21
CA ILE A 347 4.47 -35.74 -3.45
C ILE A 347 4.61 -36.92 -2.49
N ASN A 348 3.62 -37.08 -1.62
CA ASN A 348 3.54 -38.20 -0.70
C ASN A 348 2.65 -39.29 -1.30
N ALA A 349 3.18 -40.52 -1.36
CA ALA A 349 2.42 -41.70 -1.73
C ALA A 349 2.56 -42.77 -0.64
N ASN A 350 1.54 -43.60 -0.46
CA ASN A 350 1.54 -44.71 0.48
C ASN A 350 1.00 -45.97 -0.19
N VAL A 351 1.71 -47.08 0.01
CA VAL A 351 1.23 -48.41 -0.41
C VAL A 351 0.85 -49.23 0.81
N TYR A 352 -0.30 -49.88 0.75
CA TYR A 352 -0.80 -50.80 1.76
C TYR A 352 -0.89 -52.22 1.18
N LEU A 353 -0.31 -53.18 1.91
CA LEU A 353 -0.28 -54.60 1.56
C LEU A 353 -0.89 -55.41 2.69
N ASP A 354 -2.03 -56.06 2.43
CA ASP A 354 -2.76 -56.83 3.43
C ASP A 354 -2.95 -58.26 3.00
N ASN A 355 -2.60 -59.22 3.86
CA ASN A 355 -3.02 -60.60 3.61
C ASN A 355 -4.45 -60.82 4.14
N ILE A 356 -5.39 -60.73 3.22
CA ILE A 356 -6.83 -60.92 3.42
C ILE A 356 -7.28 -62.37 3.17
N GLY A 357 -6.35 -63.27 2.82
CA GLY A 357 -6.64 -64.69 2.60
C GLY A 357 -6.27 -65.57 3.79
N ASP A 358 -6.70 -66.84 3.72
CA ASP A 358 -6.45 -67.84 4.77
C ASP A 358 -5.08 -68.53 4.68
N GLY A 359 -4.16 -68.04 3.84
CA GLY A 359 -2.87 -68.68 3.57
C GLY A 359 -1.72 -67.69 3.44
N ASP A 360 -0.51 -68.15 3.72
CA ASP A 360 0.71 -67.33 3.60
C ASP A 360 0.94 -66.88 2.15
N ALA A 361 1.40 -65.64 1.99
CA ALA A 361 1.97 -65.13 0.73
C ALA A 361 3.49 -65.06 0.89
N THR A 362 4.24 -65.75 0.03
CA THR A 362 5.71 -65.86 0.12
C THR A 362 6.38 -65.19 -1.08
N ASP A 363 7.66 -64.86 -0.97
CA ASP A 363 8.44 -64.19 -2.04
C ASP A 363 7.75 -62.90 -2.55
N VAL A 364 7.25 -62.09 -1.63
CA VAL A 364 6.52 -60.86 -1.95
C VAL A 364 7.50 -59.78 -2.35
N SER A 365 7.30 -59.18 -3.53
CA SER A 365 8.12 -58.08 -4.05
C SER A 365 7.22 -57.00 -4.63
N ILE A 366 7.41 -55.75 -4.22
CA ILE A 366 6.78 -54.59 -4.83
C ILE A 366 7.82 -53.71 -5.49
N LYS A 367 7.58 -53.35 -6.75
CA LYS A 367 8.40 -52.47 -7.55
C LYS A 367 7.60 -51.23 -7.95
N ILE A 368 8.20 -50.05 -7.77
CA ILE A 368 7.62 -48.77 -8.10
C ILE A 368 8.39 -48.14 -9.26
N THR A 369 7.69 -47.63 -10.27
CA THR A 369 8.27 -46.85 -11.37
C THR A 369 7.57 -45.50 -11.42
N ALA A 370 8.34 -44.42 -11.64
CA ALA A 370 7.83 -43.07 -11.69
C ALA A 370 8.15 -42.43 -13.06
N ASP A 371 7.19 -41.70 -13.62
CA ASP A 371 7.32 -40.92 -14.85
C ASP A 371 7.03 -39.44 -14.56
N ASN A 372 7.87 -38.54 -15.08
CA ASN A 372 7.92 -37.10 -14.76
C ASN A 372 8.12 -36.75 -13.27
N LEU A 373 8.53 -37.70 -12.44
CA LEU A 373 8.79 -37.55 -11.01
C LEU A 373 10.08 -38.26 -10.61
N GLU A 374 10.75 -37.73 -9.60
CA GLU A 374 11.97 -38.34 -9.05
C GLU A 374 11.77 -38.76 -7.59
N PRO A 375 12.30 -39.93 -7.16
CA PRO A 375 12.27 -40.32 -5.76
C PRO A 375 13.12 -39.36 -4.94
N LYS A 376 12.55 -38.82 -3.85
CA LYS A 376 13.30 -38.01 -2.89
C LYS A 376 14.40 -38.88 -2.26
N TYR A 377 15.53 -38.26 -1.90
CA TYR A 377 16.67 -38.97 -1.30
C TYR A 377 16.22 -39.85 -0.12
N GLY A 378 16.56 -41.14 -0.18
CA GLY A 378 16.18 -42.15 0.82
C GLY A 378 14.90 -42.93 0.51
N THR A 379 14.12 -42.58 -0.52
CA THR A 379 12.96 -43.36 -0.97
C THR A 379 13.43 -44.63 -1.71
N SER A 380 13.06 -45.80 -1.20
CA SER A 380 13.28 -47.08 -1.90
C SER A 380 12.16 -47.33 -2.91
N LEU A 381 12.51 -47.71 -4.15
CA LEU A 381 11.56 -48.08 -5.20
C LEU A 381 11.32 -49.59 -5.29
N THR A 382 11.89 -50.37 -4.36
CA THR A 382 11.67 -51.82 -4.28
C THR A 382 11.60 -52.25 -2.82
N HIS A 383 10.58 -53.05 -2.48
CA HIS A 383 10.42 -53.62 -1.15
C HIS A 383 10.12 -55.11 -1.25
N ASN A 384 10.80 -55.92 -0.43
CA ASN A 384 10.70 -57.37 -0.47
C ASN A 384 10.35 -57.93 0.92
N TYR A 385 9.44 -58.90 0.97
CA TYR A 385 9.07 -59.63 2.19
C TYR A 385 9.11 -61.13 1.92
N SER A 386 9.84 -61.88 2.75
CA SER A 386 9.94 -63.34 2.59
C SER A 386 8.60 -64.04 2.78
N VAL A 387 7.79 -63.56 3.74
CA VAL A 387 6.43 -64.06 3.99
C VAL A 387 5.55 -62.98 4.60
N ILE A 388 4.29 -62.90 4.15
CA ILE A 388 3.21 -62.14 4.77
C ILE A 388 2.14 -63.15 5.20
N LYS A 389 1.95 -63.30 6.51
CA LYS A 389 0.97 -64.23 7.11
C LYS A 389 -0.45 -63.67 7.03
N PRO A 390 -1.50 -64.53 7.10
CA PRO A 390 -2.89 -64.09 7.22
C PRO A 390 -3.08 -63.00 8.28
N SER A 391 -3.90 -62.00 7.95
CA SER A 391 -4.21 -60.85 8.82
C SER A 391 -2.99 -59.99 9.21
N LYS A 392 -1.89 -60.06 8.44
CA LYS A 392 -0.77 -59.11 8.56
C LYS A 392 -0.83 -58.05 7.46
N SER A 393 -0.51 -56.83 7.85
CA SER A 393 -0.52 -55.63 7.03
C SER A 393 0.85 -54.95 7.05
N TYR A 394 1.23 -54.37 5.91
CA TYR A 394 2.40 -53.51 5.78
C TYR A 394 2.01 -52.19 5.12
N SER A 395 2.59 -51.09 5.59
CA SER A 395 2.48 -49.77 4.98
C SER A 395 3.86 -49.30 4.52
N ILE A 396 3.94 -48.81 3.29
CA ILE A 396 5.18 -48.35 2.65
C ILE A 396 5.00 -46.88 2.27
N PRO A 397 5.56 -45.94 3.06
CA PRO A 397 5.56 -44.53 2.71
C PRO A 397 6.61 -44.23 1.64
N LEU A 398 6.22 -43.44 0.64
CA LEU A 398 7.04 -43.03 -0.49
C LEU A 398 6.97 -41.52 -0.65
N LYS A 399 8.10 -40.91 -1.04
CA LYS A 399 8.19 -39.48 -1.32
C LYS A 399 8.85 -39.23 -2.66
N PHE A 400 8.23 -38.36 -3.46
CA PHE A 400 8.70 -37.94 -4.78
C PHE A 400 8.77 -36.41 -4.87
N ILE A 401 9.59 -35.92 -5.80
CA ILE A 401 9.73 -34.50 -6.15
C ILE A 401 9.51 -34.30 -7.65
N VAL A 402 9.15 -33.07 -8.04
CA VAL A 402 9.12 -32.66 -9.44
C VAL A 402 10.55 -32.29 -9.87
N PRO A 403 11.11 -32.89 -10.94
CA PRO A 403 12.53 -32.76 -11.28
C PRO A 403 12.94 -31.42 -11.90
N THR A 404 12.02 -30.64 -12.49
CA THR A 404 12.34 -29.35 -13.12
C THR A 404 11.41 -28.24 -12.68
N ASP A 405 12.02 -27.10 -12.35
CA ASP A 405 11.36 -25.84 -11.99
C ASP A 405 11.18 -24.91 -13.20
N SER A 406 11.34 -25.47 -14.40
CA SER A 406 11.25 -24.79 -15.69
C SER A 406 9.80 -24.43 -16.03
N LYS A 407 9.63 -23.35 -16.80
CA LYS A 407 8.35 -22.93 -17.34
C LYS A 407 7.78 -24.02 -18.26
N HIS A 408 6.62 -24.55 -17.89
CA HIS A 408 5.86 -25.49 -18.70
C HIS A 408 4.62 -24.80 -19.29
N ASN A 409 4.31 -25.10 -20.56
CA ASN A 409 3.22 -24.40 -21.25
C ASN A 409 1.82 -24.95 -20.92
N SER A 410 1.75 -26.13 -20.31
CA SER A 410 0.53 -26.81 -19.86
C SER A 410 0.80 -27.67 -18.64
N ASP A 411 -0.26 -28.16 -17.99
CA ASP A 411 -0.15 -29.20 -16.98
C ASP A 411 0.58 -30.43 -17.54
N ILE A 412 1.37 -31.09 -16.71
CA ILE A 412 2.07 -32.33 -17.04
C ILE A 412 1.37 -33.49 -16.35
N ASN A 413 1.16 -34.59 -17.08
CA ASN A 413 0.68 -35.84 -16.50
C ASN A 413 1.87 -36.70 -16.05
N ALA A 414 2.04 -36.82 -14.74
CA ALA A 414 2.98 -37.73 -14.09
C ALA A 414 2.31 -39.06 -13.72
N LYS A 415 3.10 -40.12 -13.57
CA LYS A 415 2.59 -41.45 -13.26
C LYS A 415 3.45 -42.16 -12.23
N LEU A 416 2.79 -42.93 -11.35
CA LEU A 416 3.40 -43.90 -10.46
C LEU A 416 2.80 -45.28 -10.74
N ASP A 417 3.63 -46.20 -11.23
CA ASP A 417 3.26 -47.59 -11.48
C ASP A 417 3.75 -48.48 -10.34
N PHE A 418 2.83 -49.26 -9.77
CA PHE A 418 3.07 -50.19 -8.67
C PHE A 418 2.85 -51.61 -9.15
N GLU A 419 3.91 -52.43 -9.17
CA GLU A 419 3.85 -53.84 -9.52
C GLU A 419 4.15 -54.69 -8.29
N LEU A 420 3.15 -55.44 -7.82
CA LEU A 420 3.29 -56.42 -6.75
C LEU A 420 3.37 -57.83 -7.34
N SER A 421 4.37 -58.61 -6.94
CA SER A 421 4.54 -60.02 -7.29
C SER A 421 4.67 -60.86 -6.03
N TYR A 422 3.99 -62.01 -5.95
CA TYR A 422 4.06 -62.92 -4.80
C TYR A 422 3.71 -64.35 -5.19
N LYS A 423 4.10 -65.33 -4.36
CA LYS A 423 3.67 -66.73 -4.48
C LYS A 423 2.58 -67.09 -3.49
N VAL A 424 1.57 -67.80 -3.97
CA VAL A 424 0.48 -68.34 -3.13
C VAL A 424 0.95 -69.65 -2.48
N ALA A 425 1.10 -69.70 -1.16
CA ALA A 425 1.68 -70.87 -0.48
C ALA A 425 0.93 -72.20 -0.72
N LYS A 426 -0.38 -72.15 -1.00
CA LYS A 426 -1.20 -73.36 -1.26
C LYS A 426 -0.97 -73.95 -2.66
N THR A 427 -0.69 -73.13 -3.67
CA THR A 427 -0.57 -73.59 -5.07
C THR A 427 0.85 -73.51 -5.61
N GLY A 428 1.69 -72.65 -5.04
CA GLY A 428 3.04 -72.35 -5.53
C GLY A 428 3.09 -71.39 -6.71
N ASP A 429 1.93 -70.97 -7.22
CA ASP A 429 1.81 -70.06 -8.37
C ASP A 429 2.27 -68.65 -8.01
N THR A 430 2.86 -67.97 -9.00
CA THR A 430 3.23 -66.55 -8.89
C THR A 430 2.11 -65.69 -9.43
N GLU A 431 1.59 -64.82 -8.59
CA GLU A 431 0.55 -63.84 -8.90
C GLU A 431 1.18 -62.45 -9.04
N VAL A 432 0.65 -61.64 -9.96
CA VAL A 432 1.11 -60.27 -10.19
C VAL A 432 -0.08 -59.31 -10.19
N LYS A 433 0.05 -58.20 -9.47
CA LYS A 433 -0.93 -57.11 -9.42
C LYS A 433 -0.29 -55.81 -9.84
N ARG A 434 -1.06 -54.99 -10.55
CA ARG A 434 -0.62 -53.66 -11.02
C ARG A 434 -1.65 -52.60 -10.66
N ILE A 435 -1.17 -51.48 -10.15
CA ILE A 435 -1.94 -50.25 -9.94
C ILE A 435 -1.14 -49.09 -10.54
N THR A 436 -1.80 -48.19 -11.25
CA THR A 436 -1.18 -47.02 -11.88
C THR A 436 -1.87 -45.77 -11.38
N LYS A 437 -1.12 -44.94 -10.67
CA LYS A 437 -1.61 -43.66 -10.17
C LYS A 437 -1.19 -42.54 -11.10
N ASN A 438 -2.16 -41.80 -11.68
CA ASN A 438 -1.88 -40.60 -12.46
C ASN A 438 -1.89 -39.37 -11.53
N ILE A 439 -0.95 -38.45 -11.75
CA ILE A 439 -0.76 -37.24 -10.94
C ILE A 439 -0.58 -36.06 -11.89
N THR A 440 -1.44 -35.05 -11.77
CA THR A 440 -1.33 -33.80 -12.51
C THR A 440 -0.33 -32.88 -11.83
N ILE A 441 0.76 -32.52 -12.51
CA ILE A 441 1.64 -31.44 -12.12
C ILE A 441 1.05 -30.16 -12.76
N PRO A 442 0.44 -29.26 -11.98
CA PRO A 442 -0.16 -28.05 -12.55
C PRO A 442 0.90 -27.16 -13.18
N LYS A 443 0.55 -26.44 -14.23
CA LYS A 443 1.38 -25.37 -14.76
C LYS A 443 1.65 -24.32 -13.67
N LEU A 444 2.93 -24.09 -13.37
CA LEU A 444 3.38 -23.00 -12.52
C LEU A 444 3.61 -21.74 -13.38
N LYS A 445 2.77 -20.72 -13.20
CA LYS A 445 2.89 -19.42 -13.88
C LYS A 445 3.69 -18.48 -13.00
N ARG A 446 4.90 -18.11 -13.42
CA ARG A 446 5.74 -17.11 -12.76
C ARG A 446 5.97 -15.93 -13.70
N ALA A 447 6.00 -14.69 -13.20
CA ALA A 447 6.31 -13.51 -14.00
C ALA A 447 7.34 -12.59 -13.35
N VAL A 448 8.14 -11.93 -14.18
CA VAL A 448 8.80 -10.67 -13.84
C VAL A 448 8.01 -9.58 -14.56
N VAL A 449 7.45 -8.63 -13.82
CA VAL A 449 6.67 -7.54 -14.38
C VAL A 449 7.44 -6.23 -14.24
N VAL A 450 7.76 -5.63 -15.38
CA VAL A 450 8.36 -4.29 -15.45
C VAL A 450 7.24 -3.26 -15.44
N VAL A 451 7.20 -2.45 -14.38
CA VAL A 451 6.16 -1.43 -14.12
C VAL A 451 6.77 -0.04 -14.34
N PRO A 452 6.39 0.68 -15.42
CA PRO A 452 6.99 1.95 -15.77
C PRO A 452 6.53 3.10 -14.86
N GLY A 453 7.25 4.22 -14.92
CA GLY A 453 6.95 5.48 -14.24
C GLY A 453 5.89 6.34 -14.95
N ILE A 454 5.54 7.47 -14.32
CA ILE A 454 4.67 8.48 -14.93
C ILE A 454 5.25 8.95 -16.26
N MET A 455 4.39 9.17 -17.26
CA MET A 455 4.80 9.60 -18.61
C MET A 455 5.76 8.64 -19.35
N GLY A 456 6.06 7.47 -18.79
CA GLY A 456 6.99 6.50 -19.35
C GLY A 456 6.41 5.65 -20.49
N ILE A 457 5.15 5.87 -20.89
CA ILE A 457 4.44 5.07 -21.89
C ILE A 457 3.76 5.98 -22.92
N ASP A 458 3.95 5.64 -24.19
CA ASP A 458 3.26 6.27 -25.32
C ASP A 458 1.74 6.06 -25.22
N LEU A 459 0.94 7.11 -25.47
CA LEU A 459 -0.52 7.06 -25.48
C LEU A 459 -1.05 7.39 -26.87
N ALA A 460 -2.07 6.64 -27.31
CA ALA A 460 -2.77 6.88 -28.56
C ALA A 460 -4.29 6.87 -28.36
N LYS A 461 -5.01 7.59 -29.22
CA LYS A 461 -6.47 7.62 -29.23
C LYS A 461 -7.04 6.28 -29.70
N THR A 462 -7.98 5.73 -28.95
CA THR A 462 -8.68 4.48 -29.32
C THR A 462 -9.49 4.63 -30.62
N SER A 463 -9.91 5.84 -30.98
CA SER A 463 -10.75 6.08 -32.15
C SER A 463 -10.05 5.95 -33.50
N ASN A 464 -8.73 6.23 -33.56
CA ASN A 464 -8.00 6.40 -34.81
C ASN A 464 -6.50 6.11 -34.72
N ASP A 465 -6.00 5.55 -33.61
CA ASP A 465 -4.59 5.22 -33.37
C ASP A 465 -3.62 6.42 -33.47
N GLU A 466 -4.14 7.64 -33.36
CA GLU A 466 -3.34 8.86 -33.36
C GLU A 466 -2.58 8.98 -32.03
N SER A 467 -1.25 9.02 -32.10
CA SER A 467 -0.40 9.25 -30.92
C SER A 467 -0.63 10.66 -30.36
N VAL A 468 -0.84 10.73 -29.05
CA VAL A 468 -1.02 11.97 -28.29
C VAL A 468 0.05 12.14 -27.20
N TRP A 469 0.84 11.11 -26.97
CA TRP A 469 2.06 11.09 -26.16
C TRP A 469 2.97 10.00 -26.71
N GLY A 470 4.26 10.29 -26.88
CA GLY A 470 5.24 9.30 -27.34
C GLY A 470 6.55 9.98 -27.72
N SER A 471 7.50 9.22 -28.32
CA SER A 471 8.82 9.71 -28.72
C SER A 471 8.71 11.03 -29.51
N TRP A 472 8.79 12.13 -28.74
CA TRP A 472 8.52 13.54 -29.03
C TRP A 472 7.30 13.83 -29.92
N ILE A 473 6.26 14.44 -29.36
CA ILE A 473 5.25 15.15 -30.16
C ILE A 473 6.00 16.14 -31.08
N GLU A 474 5.82 15.96 -32.39
CA GLU A 474 6.65 16.43 -33.50
C GLU A 474 7.53 17.71 -33.26
N GLN A 475 8.87 17.63 -33.20
CA GLN A 475 9.91 18.68 -33.23
C GLN A 475 9.39 19.76 -34.16
N PRO A 476 8.78 20.81 -33.61
CA PRO A 476 7.92 21.65 -34.40
C PRO A 476 8.82 22.49 -35.28
N SER A 477 8.94 22.06 -36.53
CA SER A 477 9.72 22.76 -37.55
C SER A 477 8.93 23.92 -38.14
N ASN A 478 7.60 23.91 -37.95
CA ASN A 478 6.67 24.86 -38.53
C ASN A 478 5.39 25.04 -37.68
N PHE A 479 4.56 26.01 -38.05
CA PHE A 479 3.33 26.38 -37.33
C PHE A 479 2.23 25.30 -37.32
N ASP A 480 2.18 24.43 -38.32
CA ASP A 480 1.21 23.33 -38.34
C ASP A 480 1.59 22.21 -37.37
N ASP A 481 2.88 21.99 -37.12
CA ASP A 481 3.36 21.07 -36.08
C ASP A 481 2.89 21.55 -34.70
N VAL A 482 3.02 22.85 -34.40
CA VAL A 482 2.53 23.47 -33.14
C VAL A 482 1.03 23.21 -32.90
N LYS A 483 0.20 23.27 -33.94
CA LYS A 483 -1.24 22.95 -33.82
C LYS A 483 -1.47 21.48 -33.49
N LYS A 484 -0.67 20.57 -34.04
CA LYS A 484 -0.76 19.14 -33.70
C LYS A 484 -0.37 18.91 -32.25
N ILE A 485 0.70 19.56 -31.76
CA ILE A 485 1.10 19.47 -30.35
C ILE A 485 0.00 19.98 -29.43
N HIS A 486 -0.57 21.15 -29.74
CA HIS A 486 -1.73 21.69 -29.03
C HIS A 486 -2.88 20.67 -28.97
N ASN A 487 -3.28 20.11 -30.12
CA ASN A 487 -4.37 19.13 -30.19
C ASN A 487 -4.06 17.83 -29.42
N ALA A 488 -2.80 17.38 -29.43
CA ALA A 488 -2.36 16.23 -28.66
C ALA A 488 -2.52 16.49 -27.15
N PHE A 489 -2.04 17.63 -26.65
CA PHE A 489 -2.22 18.02 -25.25
C PHE A 489 -3.68 18.23 -24.85
N GLN A 490 -4.50 18.83 -25.73
CA GLN A 490 -5.95 18.89 -25.48
C GLN A 490 -6.58 17.50 -25.34
N SER A 491 -6.02 16.48 -26.02
CA SER A 491 -6.49 15.10 -25.95
C SER A 491 -6.09 14.39 -24.66
N LEU A 492 -5.06 14.88 -23.96
CA LEU A 492 -4.63 14.34 -22.66
C LEU A 492 -5.51 14.81 -21.50
N LYS A 493 -6.33 15.85 -21.69
CA LYS A 493 -7.18 16.43 -20.63
C LYS A 493 -8.12 15.40 -20.01
N CYS A 494 -8.20 15.42 -18.69
CA CYS A 494 -9.19 14.72 -17.90
C CYS A 494 -10.25 15.69 -17.35
N ASP A 495 -11.40 15.14 -16.95
CA ASP A 495 -12.41 15.85 -16.18
C ASP A 495 -11.95 16.08 -14.72
N TYR A 496 -12.75 16.82 -13.95
CA TYR A 496 -12.46 17.11 -12.53
C TYR A 496 -12.27 15.86 -11.67
N TYR A 497 -12.84 14.71 -12.05
CA TYR A 497 -12.72 13.45 -11.31
C TYR A 497 -11.57 12.59 -11.80
N GLY A 498 -10.73 13.10 -12.71
CA GLY A 498 -9.60 12.39 -13.29
C GLY A 498 -9.97 11.42 -14.41
N ASN A 499 -11.21 11.40 -14.87
CA ASN A 499 -11.60 10.55 -16.00
C ASN A 499 -11.15 11.18 -17.31
N SER A 500 -10.63 10.35 -18.22
CA SER A 500 -10.20 10.84 -19.52
C SER A 500 -11.36 11.39 -20.34
N ASN A 501 -11.20 12.61 -20.89
CA ASN A 501 -12.20 13.19 -21.81
C ASN A 501 -12.27 12.45 -23.15
N ILE A 502 -11.15 11.85 -23.56
CA ILE A 502 -11.01 11.04 -24.78
C ILE A 502 -10.47 9.67 -24.37
N GLU A 503 -11.06 8.58 -24.86
CA GLU A 503 -10.56 7.25 -24.59
C GLU A 503 -9.17 7.07 -25.23
N LEU A 504 -8.16 6.86 -24.40
CA LEU A 504 -6.78 6.59 -24.81
C LEU A 504 -6.40 5.18 -24.38
N TYR A 505 -5.48 4.57 -25.12
CA TYR A 505 -4.88 3.31 -24.74
C TYR A 505 -3.35 3.44 -24.74
N PRO A 506 -2.67 2.71 -23.84
CA PRO A 506 -1.22 2.69 -23.80
C PRO A 506 -0.68 1.83 -24.95
N VAL A 507 0.31 2.35 -25.67
CA VAL A 507 0.94 1.64 -26.78
C VAL A 507 2.01 0.69 -26.23
N ASN A 508 1.94 -0.57 -26.64
CA ASN A 508 2.83 -1.62 -26.13
C ASN A 508 4.17 -1.67 -26.91
N ASN A 509 5.10 -0.80 -26.50
CA ASN A 509 6.52 -0.76 -26.91
C ASN A 509 7.41 -0.75 -25.65
N TYR A 510 8.73 -0.62 -25.75
CA TYR A 510 9.65 -0.55 -24.60
C TYR A 510 9.55 0.75 -23.77
N GLY A 511 8.35 1.33 -23.69
CA GLY A 511 8.06 2.65 -23.15
C GLY A 511 8.53 3.80 -24.04
N TYR A 512 8.34 5.02 -23.53
CA TYR A 512 8.77 6.26 -24.15
C TYR A 512 10.26 6.20 -24.50
N ASP A 513 10.60 6.52 -25.75
CA ASP A 513 11.99 6.50 -26.28
C ASP A 513 12.77 5.20 -25.98
N ASP A 514 12.09 4.05 -26.01
CA ASP A 514 12.69 2.75 -25.67
C ASP A 514 13.34 2.69 -24.27
N THR A 515 12.89 3.55 -23.32
CA THR A 515 13.50 3.71 -21.99
C THR A 515 13.69 2.38 -21.25
N TYR A 516 12.75 1.44 -21.38
CA TYR A 516 12.76 0.15 -20.68
C TYR A 516 13.34 -1.00 -21.52
N LYS A 517 13.82 -0.72 -22.73
CA LYS A 517 14.30 -1.75 -23.66
C LYS A 517 15.48 -2.52 -23.11
N GLY A 518 16.47 -1.81 -22.55
CA GLY A 518 17.68 -2.41 -22.01
C GLY A 518 17.37 -3.45 -20.92
N ILE A 519 16.51 -3.10 -19.95
CA ILE A 519 16.13 -4.02 -18.88
C ILE A 519 15.28 -5.20 -19.41
N ILE A 520 14.33 -4.97 -20.32
CA ILE A 520 13.48 -6.03 -20.85
C ILE A 520 14.27 -7.01 -21.73
N GLU A 521 15.16 -6.51 -22.59
CA GLU A 521 16.04 -7.37 -23.40
C GLU A 521 17.01 -8.15 -22.50
N SER A 522 17.54 -7.53 -21.45
CA SER A 522 18.42 -8.21 -20.49
C SER A 522 17.70 -9.34 -19.74
N LEU A 523 16.46 -9.11 -19.31
CA LEU A 523 15.61 -10.14 -18.68
C LEU A 523 15.29 -11.30 -19.63
N ASN A 524 15.00 -11.02 -20.89
CA ASN A 524 14.71 -12.05 -21.90
C ASN A 524 15.95 -12.87 -22.26
N ASN A 525 17.12 -12.24 -22.36
CA ASN A 525 18.37 -12.88 -22.74
C ASN A 525 18.98 -13.74 -21.63
N ASP A 526 18.57 -13.56 -20.38
CA ASP A 526 19.07 -14.30 -19.23
C ASP A 526 18.28 -15.60 -18.99
N THR A 527 18.83 -16.74 -19.44
CA THR A 527 18.15 -18.05 -19.37
C THR A 527 17.86 -18.52 -17.94
N ASP A 528 18.59 -18.06 -16.92
CA ASP A 528 18.28 -18.43 -15.52
C ASP A 528 16.95 -17.80 -15.05
N ILE A 529 16.52 -16.73 -15.73
CA ILE A 529 15.29 -15.98 -15.49
C ILE A 529 14.23 -16.37 -16.53
N SER A 530 14.50 -16.23 -17.83
CA SER A 530 13.50 -16.39 -18.89
C SER A 530 13.00 -17.83 -19.08
N ASP A 531 13.76 -18.84 -18.66
CA ASP A 531 13.29 -20.23 -18.62
C ASP A 531 12.33 -20.50 -17.45
N LYS A 532 12.23 -19.60 -16.47
CA LYS A 532 11.38 -19.75 -15.27
C LYS A 532 10.22 -18.76 -15.23
N TYR A 533 10.43 -17.55 -15.74
CA TYR A 533 9.49 -16.44 -15.64
C TYR A 533 9.02 -15.98 -17.03
N ASP A 534 7.73 -15.64 -17.12
CA ASP A 534 7.22 -14.76 -18.17
C ASP A 534 7.76 -13.34 -17.93
N ILE A 535 8.40 -12.74 -18.94
CA ILE A 535 8.84 -11.34 -18.87
C ILE A 535 7.71 -10.48 -19.41
N LEU A 536 7.05 -9.74 -18.52
CA LEU A 536 5.92 -8.89 -18.86
C LEU A 536 6.32 -7.42 -18.73
N PHE A 537 5.99 -6.64 -19.74
CA PHE A 537 5.96 -5.18 -19.62
C PHE A 537 4.52 -4.74 -19.38
N PHE A 538 4.31 -3.85 -18.41
CA PHE A 538 2.98 -3.35 -18.06
C PHE A 538 2.78 -1.91 -18.56
N PRO A 539 2.41 -1.72 -19.84
CA PRO A 539 2.07 -0.39 -20.33
C PRO A 539 0.69 0.02 -19.78
N TYR A 540 0.60 1.22 -19.20
CA TYR A 540 -0.63 1.76 -18.61
C TYR A 540 -0.83 3.24 -18.94
N ASP A 541 -2.07 3.71 -18.81
CA ASP A 541 -2.39 5.13 -18.92
C ASP A 541 -1.91 5.88 -17.67
N TRP A 542 -0.74 6.49 -17.77
CA TRP A 542 -0.04 7.16 -16.67
C TRP A 542 -0.73 8.41 -16.15
N ARG A 543 -1.82 8.86 -16.79
CA ARG A 543 -2.66 9.97 -16.31
C ARG A 543 -3.56 9.55 -15.14
N MET A 544 -3.87 8.26 -15.06
CA MET A 544 -4.78 7.71 -14.05
C MET A 544 -4.09 7.58 -12.71
N GLY A 545 -4.84 7.76 -11.62
CA GLY A 545 -4.32 7.59 -10.26
C GLY A 545 -3.82 6.16 -10.00
N ALA A 546 -2.87 6.03 -9.08
CA ALA A 546 -2.16 4.80 -8.75
C ALA A 546 -3.09 3.65 -8.35
N GLN A 547 -4.24 3.95 -7.72
CA GLN A 547 -5.23 2.93 -7.38
C GLN A 547 -5.87 2.29 -8.62
N ILE A 548 -6.27 3.09 -9.61
CA ILE A 548 -6.86 2.59 -10.86
C ILE A 548 -5.82 1.73 -11.59
N THR A 549 -4.58 2.24 -11.67
CA THR A 549 -3.48 1.53 -12.31
C THR A 549 -3.14 0.21 -11.61
N ALA A 550 -3.20 0.15 -10.27
CA ALA A 550 -3.01 -1.08 -9.51
C ALA A 550 -4.09 -2.12 -9.76
N ASN A 551 -5.35 -1.70 -9.97
CA ASN A 551 -6.43 -2.62 -10.35
C ASN A 551 -6.17 -3.23 -11.74
N ASN A 552 -5.72 -2.41 -12.71
CA ASN A 552 -5.35 -2.91 -14.04
C ASN A 552 -4.14 -3.87 -13.98
N LEU A 553 -3.17 -3.59 -13.10
CA LEU A 553 -2.03 -4.48 -12.85
C LEU A 553 -2.52 -5.82 -12.28
N HIS A 554 -3.51 -5.80 -11.39
CA HIS A 554 -4.13 -7.01 -10.86
C HIS A 554 -4.78 -7.86 -11.93
N ASP A 555 -5.53 -7.26 -12.84
CA ASP A 555 -6.15 -7.99 -13.95
C ASP A 555 -5.11 -8.69 -14.82
N LEU A 556 -3.93 -8.07 -15.04
CA LEU A 556 -2.84 -8.68 -15.80
C LEU A 556 -2.22 -9.89 -15.09
N ILE A 557 -2.05 -9.83 -13.76
CA ILE A 557 -1.23 -10.81 -13.02
C ILE A 557 -2.02 -11.72 -12.06
N SER A 558 -3.33 -11.57 -11.94
CA SER A 558 -4.20 -12.33 -11.02
C SER A 558 -4.09 -13.86 -11.20
N ASP A 559 -3.78 -14.28 -12.41
CA ASP A 559 -3.61 -15.66 -12.83
C ASP A 559 -2.23 -16.26 -12.51
N TYR A 560 -1.26 -15.44 -12.05
CA TYR A 560 0.12 -15.86 -11.79
C TYR A 560 0.30 -16.38 -10.36
N ASN A 561 1.08 -17.45 -10.21
CA ASN A 561 1.40 -18.04 -8.91
C ASN A 561 2.51 -17.28 -8.19
N GLU A 562 3.46 -16.74 -8.94
CA GLU A 562 4.59 -15.96 -8.43
C GLU A 562 4.85 -14.76 -9.34
N VAL A 563 5.07 -13.59 -8.74
CA VAL A 563 5.40 -12.35 -9.43
C VAL A 563 6.57 -11.67 -8.74
N VAL A 564 7.52 -11.21 -9.55
CA VAL A 564 8.56 -10.25 -9.16
C VAL A 564 8.25 -8.92 -9.82
N PHE A 565 8.11 -7.85 -9.04
CA PHE A 565 8.00 -6.50 -9.57
C PHE A 565 9.36 -5.88 -9.81
N VAL A 566 9.54 -5.26 -10.96
CA VAL A 566 10.63 -4.32 -11.27
C VAL A 566 9.97 -3.00 -11.64
N ALA A 567 9.91 -2.08 -10.69
CA ALA A 567 9.12 -0.87 -10.78
C ALA A 567 10.00 0.38 -10.80
N HIS A 568 9.68 1.35 -11.66
CA HIS A 568 10.44 2.58 -11.80
C HIS A 568 9.58 3.79 -11.45
N SER A 569 10.12 4.76 -10.71
CA SER A 569 9.45 6.02 -10.36
C SER A 569 8.06 5.77 -9.77
N MET A 570 7.00 6.39 -10.30
CA MET A 570 5.59 6.17 -9.92
C MET A 570 5.16 4.69 -9.95
N GLY A 571 5.78 3.86 -10.81
CA GLY A 571 5.50 2.42 -10.85
C GLY A 571 5.70 1.74 -9.49
N GLY A 572 6.63 2.23 -8.67
CA GLY A 572 6.81 1.73 -7.31
C GLY A 572 5.59 2.02 -6.43
N ILE A 573 4.99 3.21 -6.54
CA ILE A 573 3.75 3.57 -5.85
C ILE A 573 2.60 2.66 -6.29
N VAL A 574 2.48 2.39 -7.59
CA VAL A 574 1.47 1.46 -8.14
C VAL A 574 1.61 0.08 -7.51
N THR A 575 2.84 -0.46 -7.41
CA THR A 575 3.06 -1.76 -6.78
C THR A 575 2.76 -1.77 -5.28
N GLU A 576 3.04 -0.68 -4.54
CA GLU A 576 2.63 -0.55 -3.14
C GLU A 576 1.11 -0.52 -2.97
N LYS A 577 0.38 0.08 -3.92
CA LYS A 577 -1.09 0.04 -3.92
C LYS A 577 -1.64 -1.33 -4.21
N TYR A 578 -1.07 -2.02 -5.20
CA TYR A 578 -1.43 -3.41 -5.47
C TYR A 578 -1.29 -4.25 -4.20
N ILE A 579 -0.14 -4.16 -3.54
CA ILE A 579 0.14 -4.94 -2.32
C ILE A 579 -0.80 -4.57 -1.17
N SER A 580 -1.08 -3.27 -1.00
CA SER A 580 -2.03 -2.82 0.03
C SER A 580 -3.45 -3.35 -0.18
N GLU A 581 -3.90 -3.48 -1.42
CA GLU A 581 -5.29 -3.83 -1.75
C GLU A 581 -5.48 -5.35 -1.87
N TYR A 582 -4.56 -6.03 -2.54
CA TYR A 582 -4.68 -7.44 -2.90
C TYR A 582 -3.77 -8.37 -2.08
N GLY A 583 -2.89 -7.82 -1.24
CA GLY A 583 -1.89 -8.58 -0.50
C GLY A 583 -0.65 -8.91 -1.33
N ALA A 584 0.26 -9.71 -0.75
CA ALA A 584 1.53 -10.10 -1.37
C ALA A 584 1.66 -11.62 -1.53
N ASP A 585 0.56 -12.38 -1.46
CA ASP A 585 0.59 -13.85 -1.46
C ASP A 585 1.21 -14.43 -2.73
N ASN A 586 1.03 -13.76 -3.87
CA ASN A 586 1.65 -14.11 -5.15
C ASN A 586 2.94 -13.32 -5.45
N ILE A 587 3.40 -12.43 -4.55
CA ILE A 587 4.54 -11.54 -4.81
C ILE A 587 5.76 -12.06 -4.06
N SER A 588 6.80 -12.49 -4.78
CA SER A 588 8.03 -13.00 -4.16
C SER A 588 9.04 -11.89 -3.86
N LYS A 589 9.11 -10.85 -4.72
CA LYS A 589 10.04 -9.71 -4.58
C LYS A 589 9.46 -8.44 -5.19
N GLN A 590 9.88 -7.31 -4.65
CA GLN A 590 9.63 -5.98 -5.19
C GLN A 590 10.95 -5.24 -5.32
N ILE A 591 11.31 -4.85 -6.53
CA ILE A 591 12.51 -4.09 -6.84
C ILE A 591 12.05 -2.74 -7.38
N THR A 592 12.36 -1.65 -6.70
CA THR A 592 11.98 -0.30 -7.08
C THR A 592 13.21 0.51 -7.50
N ALA A 593 13.08 1.39 -8.48
CA ALA A 593 14.13 2.29 -8.95
C ALA A 593 13.60 3.73 -8.92
N GLY A 594 14.26 4.61 -8.14
CA GLY A 594 13.91 6.04 -8.08
C GLY A 594 12.47 6.31 -7.61
N THR A 595 11.88 5.44 -6.78
CA THR A 595 10.47 5.60 -6.40
C THR A 595 10.31 6.72 -5.36
N PRO A 596 9.49 7.75 -5.63
CA PRO A 596 9.21 8.83 -4.67
C PRO A 596 8.17 8.36 -3.66
N PHE A 597 8.55 7.44 -2.76
CA PHE A 597 7.59 6.80 -1.88
C PHE A 597 6.81 7.82 -1.02
N TRP A 598 7.46 8.90 -0.61
CA TRP A 598 6.89 9.98 0.18
C TRP A 598 6.42 11.19 -0.66
N GLY A 599 6.43 11.07 -1.99
CA GLY A 599 6.22 12.16 -2.94
C GLY A 599 7.50 12.96 -3.22
N ALA A 600 7.46 13.88 -4.18
CA ALA A 600 8.62 14.69 -4.56
C ALA A 600 8.22 16.17 -4.76
N PRO A 601 8.96 17.14 -4.19
CA PRO A 601 8.73 18.57 -4.40
C PRO A 601 8.68 18.95 -5.89
N THR A 602 9.49 18.29 -6.71
CA THR A 602 9.51 18.40 -8.18
C THR A 602 8.11 18.36 -8.80
N MET A 603 7.20 17.52 -8.29
CA MET A 603 5.84 17.42 -8.84
C MET A 603 5.03 18.71 -8.63
N LEU A 604 5.23 19.43 -7.52
CA LEU A 604 4.56 20.72 -7.30
C LEU A 604 5.06 21.78 -8.30
N CYS A 605 6.37 21.81 -8.58
CA CYS A 605 6.91 22.69 -9.61
C CYS A 605 6.27 22.40 -10.96
N VAL A 606 6.23 21.13 -11.38
CA VAL A 606 5.66 20.72 -12.67
C VAL A 606 4.16 21.01 -12.77
N LEU A 607 3.38 20.74 -11.72
CA LEU A 607 1.95 21.07 -11.67
C LEU A 607 1.70 22.57 -11.86
N SER A 608 2.59 23.40 -11.31
CA SER A 608 2.43 24.86 -11.28
C SER A 608 2.94 25.53 -12.55
N THR A 609 4.08 25.09 -13.07
CA THR A 609 4.75 25.73 -14.20
C THR A 609 4.45 25.03 -15.52
N GLY A 610 4.06 23.75 -15.50
CA GLY A 610 3.95 22.93 -16.71
C GLY A 610 5.29 22.61 -17.36
N ASP A 611 6.42 22.91 -16.71
CA ASP A 611 7.75 22.64 -17.25
C ASP A 611 8.17 21.19 -16.99
N LEU A 612 8.14 20.37 -18.03
CA LEU A 612 8.50 18.96 -17.94
C LEU A 612 10.01 18.71 -17.87
N SER A 613 10.84 19.75 -18.06
CA SER A 613 12.31 19.65 -17.98
C SER A 613 12.78 19.09 -16.64
N TYR A 614 12.01 19.33 -15.57
CA TYR A 614 12.25 18.83 -14.23
C TYR A 614 12.08 17.30 -14.05
N ILE A 615 11.45 16.61 -15.01
CA ILE A 615 11.21 15.15 -14.96
C ILE A 615 11.88 14.46 -16.15
N ILE A 616 11.76 15.05 -17.33
CA ILE A 616 12.21 14.52 -18.61
C ILE A 616 13.24 15.51 -19.17
N GLY A 617 14.50 15.36 -18.75
CA GLY A 617 15.57 16.26 -19.16
C GLY A 617 15.76 16.34 -20.69
N GLY A 618 16.39 17.43 -21.17
CA GLY A 618 16.73 17.60 -22.59
C GLY A 618 15.64 18.23 -23.48
N LEU A 619 14.62 18.85 -22.89
CA LEU A 619 13.69 19.71 -23.62
C LEU A 619 14.36 21.04 -24.00
N GLY A 620 14.17 21.49 -25.24
CA GLY A 620 14.56 22.82 -25.67
C GLY A 620 13.63 23.90 -25.11
N VAL A 621 14.04 25.17 -25.24
CA VAL A 621 13.26 26.31 -24.71
C VAL A 621 11.91 26.45 -25.38
N ALA A 622 11.81 26.18 -26.69
CA ALA A 622 10.55 26.26 -27.41
C ALA A 622 9.54 25.22 -26.87
N GLU A 623 10.01 24.00 -26.58
CA GLU A 623 9.20 22.93 -26.00
C GLU A 623 8.81 23.25 -24.55
N SER A 624 9.75 23.68 -23.71
CA SER A 624 9.49 24.06 -22.30
C SER A 624 8.52 25.23 -22.18
N LEU A 625 8.68 26.27 -23.03
CA LEU A 625 7.72 27.38 -23.10
C LEU A 625 6.35 26.88 -23.55
N PHE A 626 6.29 26.05 -24.60
CA PHE A 626 5.03 25.53 -25.10
C PHE A 626 4.30 24.66 -24.07
N THR A 627 5.02 23.80 -23.35
CA THR A 627 4.46 22.99 -22.27
C THR A 627 3.97 23.87 -21.12
N SER A 628 4.71 24.92 -20.77
CA SER A 628 4.32 25.83 -19.68
C SER A 628 3.01 26.59 -19.93
N PHE A 629 2.64 26.83 -21.20
CA PHE A 629 1.36 27.47 -21.54
C PHE A 629 0.16 26.51 -21.51
N GLU A 630 0.34 25.26 -21.92
CA GLU A 630 -0.76 24.34 -22.18
C GLU A 630 -0.95 23.31 -21.07
N LEU A 631 0.16 22.76 -20.54
CA LEU A 631 0.14 21.63 -19.62
C LEU A 631 -0.42 21.94 -18.24
N PRO A 632 -0.28 23.11 -17.60
CA PRO A 632 -0.88 23.34 -16.28
C PRO A 632 -2.38 23.02 -16.28
N SER A 633 -3.09 23.37 -17.36
CA SER A 633 -4.53 23.07 -17.54
C SER A 633 -4.85 21.59 -17.77
N VAL A 634 -3.87 20.79 -18.17
CA VAL A 634 -3.97 19.34 -18.37
C VAL A 634 -3.64 18.62 -17.06
N LEU A 635 -2.49 18.97 -16.48
CA LEU A 635 -1.88 18.33 -15.31
C LEU A 635 -2.76 18.44 -14.05
N VAL A 636 -3.46 19.56 -13.86
CA VAL A 636 -4.34 19.80 -12.70
C VAL A 636 -5.43 18.74 -12.52
N ASN A 637 -5.79 18.01 -13.57
CA ASN A 637 -6.82 16.95 -13.52
C ASN A 637 -6.25 15.54 -13.72
N LEU A 638 -4.94 15.34 -13.62
CA LEU A 638 -4.35 14.00 -13.69
C LEU A 638 -4.17 13.43 -12.29
N GLY A 639 -4.88 12.35 -11.97
CA GLY A 639 -4.83 11.74 -10.62
C GLY A 639 -3.42 11.32 -10.21
N SER A 640 -2.60 10.89 -11.17
CA SER A 640 -1.21 10.48 -10.94
C SER A 640 -0.31 11.59 -10.40
N CYS A 641 -0.55 12.85 -10.75
CA CYS A 641 0.24 13.97 -10.23
C CYS A 641 0.04 14.13 -8.72
N TYR A 642 -1.19 13.94 -8.22
CA TYR A 642 -1.51 14.04 -6.80
C TYR A 642 -0.95 12.87 -5.97
N ASP A 643 -0.78 11.70 -6.58
CA ASP A 643 -0.08 10.56 -5.96
C ASP A 643 1.42 10.81 -5.75
N LEU A 644 1.99 11.76 -6.47
CA LEU A 644 3.43 12.08 -6.47
C LEU A 644 3.75 13.36 -5.67
N LEU A 645 2.75 14.08 -5.19
CA LEU A 645 2.95 15.21 -4.29
C LEU A 645 3.50 14.76 -2.92
N PRO A 646 4.34 15.57 -2.25
CA PRO A 646 4.81 15.26 -0.91
C PRO A 646 3.68 14.98 0.07
N ASN A 647 3.84 13.94 0.87
CA ASN A 647 2.82 13.53 1.82
C ASN A 647 3.07 14.12 3.23
N LYS A 648 2.19 13.76 4.17
CA LYS A 648 2.31 14.23 5.55
C LYS A 648 3.63 13.84 6.22
N ASP A 649 4.10 12.60 6.04
CA ASP A 649 5.34 12.16 6.67
C ASP A 649 6.54 12.93 6.12
N TYR A 650 6.57 13.17 4.80
CA TYR A 650 7.60 14.00 4.20
C TYR A 650 7.60 15.40 4.78
N THR A 651 6.44 16.03 4.85
CA THR A 651 6.29 17.43 5.30
C THR A 651 6.54 17.58 6.80
N ASP A 652 6.20 16.57 7.60
CA ASP A 652 6.45 16.58 9.04
C ASP A 652 7.95 16.38 9.36
N ASP A 653 8.65 15.53 8.58
CA ASP A 653 10.07 15.22 8.80
C ASP A 653 11.02 16.20 8.08
N TRP A 654 10.57 16.82 6.98
CA TRP A 654 11.39 17.68 6.11
C TRP A 654 10.73 19.02 5.83
N GLN A 655 11.51 20.07 6.00
CA GLN A 655 11.13 21.45 5.76
C GLN A 655 11.36 21.81 4.30
N TRP A 656 10.41 21.45 3.44
CA TRP A 656 10.57 21.51 1.98
C TRP A 656 9.78 22.64 1.29
N ILE A 657 8.91 23.34 2.01
CA ILE A 657 8.17 24.48 1.46
C ILE A 657 8.05 25.59 2.50
N TYR A 658 8.32 26.84 2.10
CA TYR A 658 8.31 27.99 2.99
C TYR A 658 7.87 29.29 2.29
N SER A 659 7.42 30.27 3.06
CA SER A 659 7.11 31.62 2.58
C SER A 659 7.71 32.70 3.50
N TYR A 660 7.99 33.89 2.96
CA TYR A 660 8.38 35.06 3.75
C TYR A 660 7.14 35.84 4.24
N LYS A 661 7.24 36.43 5.44
CA LYS A 661 6.17 37.22 6.07
C LYS A 661 6.08 38.67 5.55
N ARG A 662 6.03 38.90 4.23
CA ARG A 662 5.83 40.24 3.64
C ARG A 662 5.21 40.20 2.24
N THR A 663 4.61 41.30 1.83
CA THR A 663 4.24 41.60 0.44
C THR A 663 5.48 41.98 -0.37
N TYR A 664 5.53 41.58 -1.65
CA TYR A 664 6.65 41.83 -2.56
C TYR A 664 6.30 42.96 -3.53
N ASP A 665 7.13 44.00 -3.57
CA ASP A 665 6.91 45.18 -4.44
C ASP A 665 7.56 44.99 -5.82
N HIS A 666 8.65 44.22 -5.88
CA HIS A 666 9.42 43.91 -7.07
C HIS A 666 9.67 42.41 -7.21
N TRP A 667 9.85 41.93 -8.45
CA TRP A 667 10.11 40.50 -8.69
C TRP A 667 11.42 40.01 -8.07
N TYR A 668 12.43 40.89 -7.97
CA TYR A 668 13.72 40.53 -7.40
C TYR A 668 13.66 40.41 -5.87
N ASP A 669 12.58 40.88 -5.21
CA ASP A 669 12.36 40.73 -3.77
C ASP A 669 12.22 39.27 -3.34
N TYR A 670 11.95 38.35 -4.29
CA TYR A 670 11.95 36.90 -4.06
C TYR A 670 13.35 36.37 -3.72
N PHE A 671 14.41 37.00 -4.23
CA PHE A 671 15.77 36.48 -4.15
C PHE A 671 16.63 37.19 -3.11
N ILE A 672 16.18 38.34 -2.59
CA ILE A 672 16.90 39.12 -1.59
C ILE A 672 16.51 38.63 -0.18
N ASP A 673 17.48 38.15 0.60
CA ASP A 673 17.29 37.74 2.00
C ASP A 673 16.85 38.95 2.84
N ASN A 674 15.58 38.98 3.23
CA ASN A 674 14.95 40.13 3.85
C ASN A 674 14.06 39.79 5.07
N GLY A 675 14.40 38.74 5.83
CA GLY A 675 13.85 38.56 7.18
C GLY A 675 13.22 37.21 7.49
N ASN A 676 12.19 37.21 8.34
CA ASN A 676 11.60 36.00 8.91
C ASN A 676 10.73 35.25 7.89
N PHE A 677 11.10 34.00 7.59
CA PHE A 677 10.28 33.04 6.84
C PHE A 677 9.61 32.01 7.76
N THR A 678 8.60 31.32 7.25
CA THR A 678 7.93 30.20 7.91
C THR A 678 7.80 29.03 6.95
N TYR A 679 8.23 27.85 7.42
CA TYR A 679 7.93 26.60 6.73
C TYR A 679 6.46 26.26 6.91
N PHE A 680 5.88 25.68 5.86
CA PHE A 680 4.50 25.21 5.95
C PHE A 680 4.46 23.97 6.81
N THR A 681 3.46 23.90 7.67
CA THR A 681 2.93 22.65 8.19
C THR A 681 2.25 21.86 7.06
N PHE A 682 2.04 20.56 7.27
CA PHE A 682 1.26 19.78 6.31
C PHE A 682 -0.17 20.32 6.13
N ASP A 683 -0.78 20.90 7.17
CA ASP A 683 -2.14 21.44 7.08
C ASP A 683 -2.18 22.69 6.18
N GLU A 684 -1.17 23.57 6.26
CA GLU A 684 -1.03 24.73 5.37
C GLU A 684 -0.73 24.30 3.92
N PHE A 685 0.08 23.25 3.73
CA PHE A 685 0.29 22.67 2.40
C PHE A 685 -0.99 22.00 1.86
N ASP A 686 -1.75 21.30 2.72
CA ASP A 686 -3.01 20.68 2.36
C ASP A 686 -4.04 21.71 1.90
N GLU A 687 -4.12 22.85 2.61
CA GLU A 687 -4.96 24.00 2.25
C GLU A 687 -4.54 24.60 0.91
N LEU A 688 -3.24 24.86 0.70
CA LEU A 688 -2.70 25.36 -0.58
C LEU A 688 -3.14 24.48 -1.76
N ILE A 689 -2.95 23.16 -1.66
CA ILE A 689 -3.32 22.24 -2.75
C ILE A 689 -4.84 22.15 -2.91
N SER A 690 -5.58 22.18 -1.82
CA SER A 690 -7.05 22.07 -1.86
C SER A 690 -7.73 23.29 -2.46
N ASP A 691 -7.16 24.48 -2.26
CA ASP A 691 -7.74 25.75 -2.71
C ASP A 691 -7.33 26.11 -4.13
N ASP A 692 -6.06 25.90 -4.48
CA ASP A 692 -5.51 26.34 -5.78
C ASP A 692 -5.51 25.24 -6.85
N TYR A 693 -5.68 23.97 -6.46
CA TYR A 693 -5.65 22.81 -7.36
C TYR A 693 -6.88 21.90 -7.19
N ASN A 694 -6.83 20.67 -7.72
CA ASN A 694 -7.96 19.75 -7.69
C ASN A 694 -8.04 19.00 -6.36
N ASN A 695 -8.84 19.53 -5.43
CA ASN A 695 -9.09 18.93 -4.13
C ASN A 695 -9.62 17.47 -4.21
N TYR A 696 -10.46 17.13 -5.20
CA TYR A 696 -10.99 15.77 -5.31
C TYR A 696 -9.87 14.74 -5.53
N LEU A 697 -8.97 15.03 -6.46
CA LEU A 697 -7.83 14.15 -6.75
C LEU A 697 -6.80 14.17 -5.63
N TRP A 698 -6.66 15.30 -4.92
CA TRP A 698 -5.76 15.39 -3.77
C TRP A 698 -6.23 14.54 -2.58
N ILE A 699 -7.55 14.47 -2.33
CA ILE A 699 -8.11 13.55 -1.33
C ILE A 699 -7.74 12.09 -1.66
N ASP A 700 -7.83 11.70 -2.93
CA ASP A 700 -7.41 10.37 -3.39
C ASP A 700 -5.90 10.16 -3.23
N GLY A 701 -5.07 11.16 -3.54
CA GLY A 701 -3.62 11.13 -3.32
C GLY A 701 -3.24 10.93 -1.85
N LYS A 702 -3.84 11.69 -0.93
CA LYS A 702 -3.66 11.53 0.53
C LYS A 702 -4.09 10.14 1.00
N TYR A 703 -5.25 9.67 0.52
CA TYR A 703 -5.70 8.31 0.79
C TYR A 703 -4.68 7.29 0.28
N ASN A 704 -4.10 7.54 -0.88
CA ASN A 704 -3.12 6.67 -1.49
C ASN A 704 -1.83 6.58 -0.66
N HIS A 705 -1.26 7.70 -0.21
CA HIS A 705 -0.07 7.67 0.65
C HIS A 705 -0.30 6.89 1.95
N SER A 706 -1.49 6.99 2.55
CA SER A 706 -1.81 6.25 3.78
C SER A 706 -1.75 4.72 3.60
N ARG A 707 -1.98 4.23 2.38
CA ARG A 707 -1.99 2.80 2.03
C ARG A 707 -0.58 2.21 1.89
N ILE A 708 0.43 3.04 1.60
CA ILE A 708 1.83 2.60 1.55
C ILE A 708 2.25 2.03 2.92
N LYS A 709 1.89 2.72 4.03
CA LYS A 709 2.12 2.21 5.39
C LYS A 709 1.41 0.88 5.67
N ILE A 710 0.19 0.71 5.13
CA ILE A 710 -0.60 -0.51 5.32
C ILE A 710 0.06 -1.70 4.59
N SER A 711 0.47 -1.49 3.34
CA SER A 711 1.26 -2.47 2.58
C SER A 711 2.49 -2.91 3.39
N GLN A 712 3.25 -1.95 3.93
CA GLN A 712 4.44 -2.22 4.73
C GLN A 712 4.15 -3.05 5.99
N ASN A 713 3.13 -2.68 6.77
CA ASN A 713 2.78 -3.37 8.02
C ASN A 713 2.23 -4.79 7.80
N ASN A 714 1.60 -5.04 6.65
CA ASN A 714 0.92 -6.31 6.37
C ASN A 714 1.81 -7.34 5.64
N THR A 715 3.05 -6.99 5.28
CA THR A 715 3.92 -7.83 4.43
C THR A 715 5.29 -8.08 5.04
N ASN A 716 5.30 -8.66 6.24
CA ASN A 716 6.51 -8.92 7.04
C ASN A 716 7.52 -9.91 6.41
N ASN A 717 7.18 -10.56 5.30
CA ASN A 717 8.04 -11.54 4.63
C ASN A 717 8.40 -11.16 3.18
N LEU A 718 7.91 -10.02 2.67
CA LEU A 718 8.19 -9.60 1.29
C LEU A 718 9.57 -8.95 1.21
N LYS A 719 10.47 -9.51 0.38
CA LYS A 719 11.80 -8.92 0.12
C LYS A 719 11.64 -7.70 -0.78
N ARG A 720 11.99 -6.53 -0.27
CA ARG A 720 12.02 -5.28 -1.04
C ARG A 720 13.45 -4.82 -1.27
N ILE A 721 13.74 -4.33 -2.48
CA ILE A 721 15.00 -3.69 -2.82
C ILE A 721 14.70 -2.34 -3.46
N ALA A 722 15.30 -1.26 -2.95
CA ALA A 722 15.20 0.07 -3.55
C ALA A 722 16.55 0.49 -4.13
N LEU A 723 16.59 0.68 -5.45
CA LEU A 723 17.66 1.34 -6.17
C LEU A 723 17.39 2.86 -6.11
N VAL A 724 18.31 3.58 -5.50
CA VAL A 724 18.20 5.01 -5.20
C VAL A 724 19.32 5.75 -5.90
N GLY A 725 18.97 6.74 -6.73
CA GLY A 725 19.95 7.62 -7.36
C GLY A 725 20.43 8.69 -6.38
N SER A 726 21.65 9.17 -6.59
CA SER A 726 22.33 10.13 -5.72
C SER A 726 23.29 11.00 -6.52
N ASN A 727 23.90 11.98 -5.85
CA ASN A 727 24.87 12.91 -6.41
C ASN A 727 24.32 13.78 -7.57
N ARG A 728 23.00 13.95 -7.64
CA ARG A 728 22.36 14.89 -8.57
C ARG A 728 21.67 16.02 -7.81
N ASN A 729 21.89 17.25 -8.24
CA ASN A 729 21.11 18.39 -7.73
C ASN A 729 19.63 18.16 -8.09
N THR A 730 18.79 18.05 -7.05
CA THR A 730 17.38 17.64 -7.13
C THR A 730 16.52 18.60 -6.33
N ILE A 731 15.37 19.01 -6.85
CA ILE A 731 14.48 19.95 -6.14
C ILE A 731 14.05 19.32 -4.81
N SER A 732 14.48 19.93 -3.71
CA SER A 732 14.27 19.43 -2.34
C SER A 732 13.54 20.44 -1.47
N THR A 733 13.56 21.72 -1.88
CA THR A 733 12.86 22.80 -1.19
C THR A 733 12.26 23.75 -2.21
N ILE A 734 11.14 24.37 -1.88
CA ILE A 734 10.44 25.33 -2.72
C ILE A 734 10.08 26.56 -1.89
N GLN A 735 10.50 27.73 -2.36
CA GLN A 735 10.03 28.99 -1.82
C GLN A 735 8.68 29.33 -2.47
N HIS A 736 7.64 29.43 -1.64
CA HIS A 736 6.31 29.88 -2.00
C HIS A 736 6.20 31.40 -1.82
N CYS A 737 6.02 32.12 -2.93
CA CYS A 737 5.96 33.58 -2.95
C CYS A 737 4.54 34.05 -3.33
N PRO A 738 3.68 34.38 -2.35
CA PRO A 738 2.42 35.06 -2.61
C PRO A 738 2.68 36.54 -2.90
N GLY A 739 2.32 37.02 -4.09
CA GLY A 739 2.44 38.44 -4.44
C GLY A 739 1.15 39.00 -5.05
N ASP A 740 1.02 40.33 -5.06
CA ASP A 740 -0.10 41.11 -5.64
C ASP A 740 -0.38 40.79 -7.13
N ARG A 741 0.52 40.03 -7.76
CA ARG A 741 0.53 39.70 -9.17
C ARG A 741 0.56 38.18 -9.44
N GLY A 742 0.26 37.32 -8.46
CA GLY A 742 0.13 35.87 -8.62
C GLY A 742 1.09 35.03 -7.77
N LEU A 743 0.87 33.71 -7.79
CA LEU A 743 1.63 32.70 -7.05
C LEU A 743 2.94 32.37 -7.79
N GLN A 744 4.09 32.44 -7.12
CA GLN A 744 5.39 32.02 -7.68
C GLN A 744 6.04 30.96 -6.80
N PHE A 745 6.53 29.89 -7.42
CA PHE A 745 7.37 28.87 -6.79
C PHE A 745 8.80 29.04 -7.27
N VAL A 746 9.76 29.13 -6.35
CA VAL A 746 11.20 29.17 -6.67
C VAL A 746 11.83 27.88 -6.15
N PRO A 747 12.38 27.02 -7.03
CA PRO A 747 12.97 25.75 -6.61
C PRO A 747 14.35 25.95 -5.97
N GLU A 748 14.66 25.10 -4.99
CA GLU A 748 15.97 24.98 -4.36
C GLU A 748 16.44 23.53 -4.35
N TYR A 749 17.73 23.34 -4.59
CA TYR A 749 18.30 22.06 -4.94
C TYR A 749 19.06 21.43 -3.77
N GLY A 750 18.71 20.19 -3.47
CA GLY A 750 19.40 19.27 -2.56
C GLY A 750 19.94 18.06 -3.33
N ILE A 751 20.17 16.95 -2.63
CA ILE A 751 20.76 15.74 -3.23
C ILE A 751 19.68 14.69 -3.53
N GLY A 752 19.74 14.11 -4.72
CA GLY A 752 18.85 13.03 -5.15
C GLY A 752 19.28 12.46 -6.49
N ASP A 753 18.31 12.02 -7.28
CA ASP A 753 18.51 11.44 -8.62
C ASP A 753 18.19 12.40 -9.78
N SER A 754 18.06 13.70 -9.51
CA SER A 754 17.61 14.80 -10.38
C SER A 754 16.09 15.04 -10.38
N VAL A 755 15.30 14.06 -9.96
CA VAL A 755 13.82 14.16 -9.89
C VAL A 755 13.31 13.92 -8.47
N VAL A 756 13.83 12.90 -7.79
CA VAL A 756 13.40 12.42 -6.49
C VAL A 756 14.50 12.65 -5.45
N PRO A 757 14.24 13.44 -4.39
CA PRO A 757 15.17 13.59 -3.28
C PRO A 757 15.48 12.25 -2.61
N ILE A 758 16.71 12.09 -2.14
CA ILE A 758 17.16 10.84 -1.51
C ILE A 758 16.26 10.47 -0.31
N GLU A 759 15.77 11.46 0.43
CA GLU A 759 14.89 11.32 1.58
C GLU A 759 13.56 10.65 1.23
N SER A 760 13.00 10.96 0.06
CA SER A 760 11.75 10.36 -0.41
C SER A 760 11.96 8.93 -0.92
N ALA A 761 13.09 8.69 -1.59
CA ALA A 761 13.46 7.38 -2.11
C ALA A 761 13.92 6.39 -1.02
N THR A 762 14.38 6.91 0.13
CA THR A 762 14.94 6.13 1.26
C THR A 762 14.06 6.14 2.51
N MET A 763 12.75 6.35 2.34
CA MET A 763 11.68 6.17 3.33
C MET A 763 12.08 5.32 4.55
N ASN A 764 11.65 5.72 5.75
CA ASN A 764 11.93 4.98 6.98
C ASN A 764 11.07 3.70 7.10
N PHE A 765 11.30 2.71 6.23
CA PHE A 765 10.67 1.40 6.28
C PHE A 765 10.91 0.76 7.65
N ASN A 766 9.99 -0.12 8.07
CA ASN A 766 10.25 -0.99 9.22
C ASN A 766 11.56 -1.76 8.93
N HIS A 767 12.61 -1.43 9.70
CA HIS A 767 14.04 -1.46 9.32
C HIS A 767 14.63 -2.80 8.82
N ASP A 768 13.85 -3.87 8.82
CA ASP A 768 14.27 -5.22 8.45
C ASP A 768 13.78 -5.65 7.04
N LEU A 769 13.02 -4.83 6.30
CA LEU A 769 12.30 -5.28 5.08
C LEU A 769 12.75 -4.64 3.75
N LEU A 770 13.51 -3.54 3.78
CA LEU A 770 13.98 -2.86 2.57
C LEU A 770 15.52 -2.86 2.49
N ASP A 771 16.06 -3.46 1.43
CA ASP A 771 17.48 -3.35 1.06
C ASP A 771 17.68 -2.13 0.15
N ILE A 772 18.35 -1.08 0.64
CA ILE A 772 18.62 0.15 -0.11
C ILE A 772 19.97 0.03 -0.81
N LYS A 773 19.99 0.29 -2.12
CA LYS A 773 21.18 0.33 -2.98
C LYS A 773 21.29 1.72 -3.60
N ILE A 774 22.33 2.46 -3.22
CA ILE A 774 22.56 3.82 -3.70
C ILE A 774 23.51 3.77 -4.91
N PHE A 775 23.15 4.47 -5.99
CA PHE A 775 23.91 4.59 -7.23
C PHE A 775 24.17 6.06 -7.57
N ASP A 776 25.33 6.34 -8.16
CA ASP A 776 25.57 7.62 -8.84
C ASP A 776 24.97 7.55 -10.25
N GLN A 777 23.65 7.67 -10.30
CA GLN A 777 22.85 7.68 -11.52
C GLN A 777 21.75 8.73 -11.37
N ASP A 778 21.37 9.34 -12.48
CA ASP A 778 20.13 10.12 -12.53
C ASP A 778 18.90 9.21 -12.59
N HIS A 779 17.72 9.81 -12.54
CA HIS A 779 16.44 9.13 -12.43
C HIS A 779 16.25 8.06 -13.52
N MET A 780 16.56 8.40 -14.78
CA MET A 780 16.48 7.45 -15.90
C MET A 780 17.62 6.42 -15.88
N GLY A 781 18.82 6.81 -15.47
CA GLY A 781 19.98 5.94 -15.33
C GLY A 781 19.75 4.77 -14.36
N LEU A 782 18.83 4.89 -13.40
CA LEU A 782 18.46 3.80 -12.49
C LEU A 782 17.78 2.60 -13.19
N ILE A 783 17.21 2.80 -14.39
CA ILE A 783 16.62 1.71 -15.18
C ILE A 783 17.36 1.42 -16.49
N GLN A 784 18.26 2.32 -16.91
CA GLN A 784 19.01 2.23 -18.16
C GLN A 784 20.48 1.82 -17.98
N SER A 785 21.12 2.17 -16.86
CA SER A 785 22.54 1.87 -16.65
C SER A 785 22.79 0.38 -16.45
N GLN A 786 23.89 -0.12 -17.02
CA GLN A 786 24.24 -1.54 -16.91
C GLN A 786 24.45 -1.96 -15.45
N GLU A 787 25.01 -1.09 -14.60
CA GLU A 787 25.22 -1.37 -13.18
C GLU A 787 23.90 -1.62 -12.43
N CYS A 788 22.90 -0.77 -12.66
CA CYS A 788 21.58 -0.94 -12.06
C CYS A 788 20.86 -2.17 -12.61
N ILE A 789 20.92 -2.40 -13.93
CA ILE A 789 20.35 -3.58 -14.59
C ILE A 789 20.97 -4.87 -14.00
N ASP A 790 22.29 -4.93 -13.86
CA ASP A 790 22.99 -6.09 -13.30
C ASP A 790 22.54 -6.35 -11.85
N GLU A 791 22.34 -5.32 -11.04
CA GLU A 791 21.83 -5.46 -9.67
C GLU A 791 20.37 -5.95 -9.65
N ILE A 792 19.51 -5.51 -10.58
CA ILE A 792 18.14 -6.02 -10.74
C ILE A 792 18.18 -7.53 -11.07
N LEU A 793 18.93 -7.93 -12.11
CA LEU A 793 19.04 -9.33 -12.55
C LEU A 793 19.56 -10.23 -11.41
N LYS A 794 20.60 -9.77 -10.71
CA LYS A 794 21.16 -10.46 -9.55
C LYS A 794 20.12 -10.68 -8.45
N ASN A 795 19.34 -9.65 -8.14
CA ASN A 795 18.32 -9.75 -7.10
C ASN A 795 17.14 -10.63 -7.50
N ILE A 796 16.78 -10.70 -8.79
CA ILE A 796 15.79 -11.67 -9.29
C ILE A 796 16.30 -13.10 -9.09
N LYS A 797 17.55 -13.38 -9.44
CA LYS A 797 18.18 -14.71 -9.32
C LYS A 797 18.43 -15.19 -7.89
N ASP A 798 18.61 -14.27 -6.93
CA ASP A 798 18.97 -14.63 -5.55
C ASP A 798 17.84 -15.36 -4.82
N THR A 799 18.04 -16.63 -4.49
CA THR A 799 17.07 -17.49 -3.79
C THR A 799 17.35 -17.64 -2.28
N LYS A 800 18.36 -16.96 -1.72
CA LYS A 800 18.71 -17.13 -0.30
C LYS A 800 17.70 -16.44 0.63
N SER A 801 17.35 -17.13 1.73
CA SER A 801 16.49 -16.57 2.78
C SER A 801 17.16 -15.34 3.42
N PHE A 802 16.42 -14.25 3.52
CA PHE A 802 16.84 -13.05 4.23
C PHE A 802 17.12 -13.38 5.71
N MET A 803 18.32 -13.08 6.19
CA MET A 803 18.71 -13.26 7.59
C MET A 803 18.49 -11.93 8.32
N LYS A 804 17.54 -11.90 9.28
CA LYS A 804 17.28 -10.75 10.15
C LYS A 804 18.58 -10.24 10.77
N LEU A 805 18.93 -8.97 10.51
CA LEU A 805 19.89 -8.24 11.33
C LEU A 805 19.11 -7.49 12.43
N PRO A 806 19.64 -7.38 13.65
CA PRO A 806 18.91 -6.78 14.77
C PRO A 806 18.72 -5.28 14.59
N MET A 807 17.50 -4.83 14.97
CA MET A 807 17.03 -3.45 15.09
C MET A 807 18.15 -2.43 15.38
N ARG A 808 18.38 -1.51 14.42
CA ARG A 808 19.00 -0.22 14.74
C ARG A 808 17.88 0.78 15.03
N THR A 809 17.80 1.22 16.28
CA THR A 809 17.06 2.43 16.68
C THR A 809 17.43 3.60 15.79
N LYS A 810 16.43 4.41 15.39
CA LYS A 810 16.52 5.71 14.71
C LYS A 810 17.90 5.97 14.12
N MET A 811 18.06 5.83 12.80
CA MET A 811 19.14 6.56 12.16
C MET A 811 18.96 8.02 12.53
N ALA A 812 19.82 8.52 13.43
CA ALA A 812 20.20 9.91 13.40
C ALA A 812 20.68 10.18 11.97
N ASN A 813 20.37 11.38 11.45
CA ASN A 813 20.75 11.94 10.14
C ASN A 813 22.27 11.95 9.82
N ASN A 814 23.08 11.06 10.40
CA ASN A 814 24.52 11.15 10.45
C ASN A 814 25.29 9.89 10.01
N ASN A 815 24.68 8.91 9.33
CA ASN A 815 25.46 7.77 8.80
C ASN A 815 24.87 7.14 7.51
N LEU A 816 24.53 7.97 6.52
CA LEU A 816 24.86 7.58 5.14
C LEU A 816 26.40 7.54 5.11
N THR A 817 27.00 6.40 4.78
CA THR A 817 28.47 6.30 4.75
C THR A 817 29.01 7.38 3.83
N SER A 818 29.75 8.31 4.42
CA SER A 818 30.41 9.49 3.84
C SER A 818 31.42 9.20 2.72
N ASN A 819 31.39 8.00 2.13
CA ASN A 819 32.33 7.55 1.12
C ASN A 819 31.69 7.33 -0.26
N ALA A 820 30.37 7.48 -0.41
CA ALA A 820 29.66 7.35 -1.70
C ALA A 820 28.97 8.64 -2.19
N ILE A 821 28.90 9.66 -1.34
CA ILE A 821 28.51 11.00 -1.74
C ILE A 821 29.82 11.71 -2.09
N GLU A 822 30.23 11.67 -3.36
CA GLU A 822 31.25 12.62 -3.83
C GLU A 822 30.74 14.05 -3.59
N GLU A 823 31.64 15.02 -3.47
CA GLU A 823 31.39 16.45 -3.20
C GLU A 823 30.47 17.10 -4.26
N THR A 824 29.19 16.71 -4.33
CA THR A 824 28.18 17.40 -5.11
C THR A 824 27.98 18.74 -4.45
N LYS A 825 28.41 19.80 -5.13
CA LYS A 825 28.25 21.15 -4.64
C LYS A 825 26.78 21.54 -4.79
N THR A 826 26.19 21.98 -3.70
CA THR A 826 24.84 22.56 -3.69
C THR A 826 24.85 23.87 -4.48
N LEU A 827 23.77 24.13 -5.22
CA LEU A 827 23.60 25.36 -6.00
C LEU A 827 23.27 26.51 -5.04
N SER A 828 24.30 27.21 -4.56
CA SER A 828 24.19 28.27 -3.55
C SER A 828 24.19 29.67 -4.16
N ASN A 829 24.71 29.81 -5.38
CA ASN A 829 24.77 31.07 -6.10
C ASN A 829 23.59 31.19 -7.06
N LYS A 830 23.08 32.40 -7.23
CA LYS A 830 21.91 32.71 -8.06
C LYS A 830 22.17 33.94 -8.94
N LEU A 831 21.75 33.91 -10.19
CA LEU A 831 21.62 35.09 -11.05
C LEU A 831 20.21 35.09 -11.64
N ALA A 832 19.44 36.13 -11.37
CA ALA A 832 18.10 36.29 -11.91
C ALA A 832 18.01 37.55 -12.77
N ILE A 833 17.29 37.47 -13.89
CA ILE A 833 17.07 38.57 -14.82
C ILE A 833 15.63 38.56 -15.34
N SER A 834 14.98 39.72 -15.40
CA SER A 834 13.63 39.85 -15.97
C SER A 834 13.67 40.35 -17.41
N GLY A 835 13.01 39.65 -18.33
CA GLY A 835 12.89 40.03 -19.73
C GLY A 835 13.35 38.93 -20.70
N TYR A 836 13.49 39.30 -21.98
CA TYR A 836 13.80 38.35 -23.04
C TYR A 836 15.31 38.34 -23.35
N PHE A 837 16.02 37.31 -22.89
CA PHE A 837 17.47 37.21 -23.01
C PHE A 837 17.94 35.80 -23.37
N ASP A 838 19.03 35.71 -24.12
CA ASP A 838 19.88 34.52 -24.16
C ASP A 838 21.00 34.67 -23.11
N LEU A 839 21.25 33.64 -22.31
CA LEU A 839 22.27 33.63 -21.25
C LEU A 839 23.35 32.61 -21.59
N PHE A 840 24.61 33.02 -21.41
CA PHE A 840 25.78 32.15 -21.58
C PHE A 840 26.68 32.32 -20.36
N PHE A 841 27.06 31.20 -19.77
CA PHE A 841 28.01 31.12 -18.67
C PHE A 841 29.15 30.23 -19.10
N SER A 842 30.38 30.69 -18.97
CA SER A 842 31.53 29.84 -19.29
C SER A 842 32.68 30.08 -18.33
N ASN A 843 33.46 29.03 -18.08
CA ASN A 843 34.76 29.12 -17.45
C ASN A 843 35.78 28.31 -18.28
N GLU A 844 36.99 28.07 -17.77
CA GLU A 844 38.03 27.32 -18.50
C GLU A 844 37.64 25.86 -18.83
N THR A 845 36.66 25.29 -18.11
CA THR A 845 36.35 23.85 -18.15
C THR A 845 34.95 23.51 -18.67
N CYS A 846 33.99 24.41 -18.53
CA CYS A 846 32.58 24.17 -18.82
C CYS A 846 31.92 25.42 -19.42
N SER A 847 30.86 25.20 -20.19
CA SER A 847 29.99 26.25 -20.72
C SER A 847 28.54 25.82 -20.58
N TYR A 848 27.69 26.69 -20.04
CA TYR A 848 26.25 26.50 -19.88
C TYR A 848 25.53 27.63 -20.60
N TYR A 849 24.36 27.35 -21.15
CA TYR A 849 23.61 28.38 -21.85
C TYR A 849 22.11 28.10 -21.86
N TYR A 850 21.35 29.19 -21.87
CA TYR A 850 19.91 29.19 -22.06
C TYR A 850 19.62 30.11 -23.25
N THR A 851 19.13 29.54 -24.34
CA THR A 851 18.82 30.28 -25.56
C THR A 851 17.45 29.89 -26.06
N ASN A 852 16.81 30.71 -26.89
CA ASN A 852 15.54 30.33 -27.53
C ASN A 852 15.55 28.98 -28.29
N SER A 853 16.74 28.46 -28.67
CA SER A 853 16.86 27.23 -29.45
C SER A 853 17.28 26.01 -28.63
N GLU A 854 18.02 26.19 -27.54
CA GLU A 854 18.63 25.11 -26.78
C GLU A 854 18.95 25.56 -25.34
N VAL A 855 18.80 24.64 -24.40
CA VAL A 855 19.28 24.76 -23.01
C VAL A 855 20.37 23.72 -22.77
N HIS A 856 21.51 24.16 -22.24
CA HIS A 856 22.59 23.28 -21.81
C HIS A 856 22.94 23.53 -20.33
N GLU A 857 22.58 22.54 -19.50
CA GLU A 857 22.77 22.52 -18.05
C GLU A 857 23.76 21.44 -17.62
N GLY A 858 24.08 21.43 -16.33
CA GLY A 858 24.86 20.35 -15.72
C GLY A 858 24.44 20.07 -14.30
N ASN A 859 25.14 19.13 -13.66
CA ASN A 859 24.86 18.82 -12.26
C ASN A 859 25.08 20.03 -11.34
N ASN A 860 26.05 20.90 -11.68
CA ASN A 860 26.43 22.06 -10.86
C ASN A 860 25.85 23.39 -11.37
N PHE A 861 24.92 23.35 -12.33
CA PHE A 861 24.35 24.53 -12.97
C PHE A 861 22.95 24.26 -13.50
N LYS A 862 21.96 25.05 -13.08
CA LYS A 862 20.55 24.94 -13.46
C LYS A 862 19.96 26.27 -13.91
N PHE A 863 19.05 26.22 -14.87
CA PHE A 863 18.22 27.33 -15.32
C PHE A 863 16.76 27.04 -14.96
N ASP A 864 16.16 27.91 -14.17
CA ASP A 864 14.76 27.84 -13.77
C ASP A 864 14.01 29.02 -14.41
N PRO A 865 13.26 28.79 -15.50
CA PRO A 865 12.39 29.81 -16.06
C PRO A 865 11.17 29.98 -15.14
N LEU A 866 10.97 31.20 -14.64
CA LEU A 866 9.92 31.56 -13.70
C LEU A 866 8.89 32.48 -14.35
N THR A 867 7.62 32.29 -14.02
CA THR A 867 6.48 33.01 -14.61
C THR A 867 5.94 34.07 -13.64
N SER A 868 6.37 35.33 -13.82
CA SER A 868 5.73 36.47 -13.14
C SER A 868 4.72 37.17 -14.05
N VAL A 869 3.63 37.71 -13.48
CA VAL A 869 2.67 38.53 -14.25
C VAL A 869 3.34 39.85 -14.63
N GLY A 870 3.79 39.92 -15.88
CA GLY A 870 4.30 41.12 -16.54
C GLY A 870 5.55 40.90 -17.38
N ASN A 871 6.51 40.09 -16.92
CA ASN A 871 7.75 39.75 -17.63
C ASN A 871 8.26 38.36 -17.23
N PRO A 872 8.85 37.56 -18.15
CA PRO A 872 9.53 36.32 -17.79
C PRO A 872 10.74 36.62 -16.91
N ILE A 873 10.99 35.78 -15.91
CA ILE A 873 12.21 35.83 -15.09
C ILE A 873 12.99 34.57 -15.41
N LEU A 874 14.26 34.72 -15.74
CA LEU A 874 15.17 33.60 -15.90
C LEU A 874 16.11 33.58 -14.70
N LEU A 875 16.06 32.50 -13.93
CA LEU A 875 16.94 32.25 -12.79
C LEU A 875 18.00 31.23 -13.22
N ALA A 876 19.27 31.55 -13.01
CA ALA A 876 20.38 30.62 -13.09
C ALA A 876 20.88 30.32 -11.67
N GLN A 877 20.93 29.05 -11.28
CA GLN A 877 21.46 28.60 -10.00
C GLN A 877 22.71 27.75 -10.22
N PHE A 878 23.78 28.05 -9.51
CA PHE A 878 25.07 27.42 -9.78
C PHE A 878 25.92 27.24 -8.52
N ALA A 879 26.81 26.26 -8.57
CA ALA A 879 27.67 25.90 -7.45
C ALA A 879 28.89 26.81 -7.29
N ASP A 880 29.50 27.25 -8.40
CA ASP A 880 30.79 27.95 -8.44
C ASP A 880 30.63 29.38 -8.94
N ASP A 881 31.32 30.35 -8.34
CA ASP A 881 31.26 31.77 -8.73
C ASP A 881 32.22 32.13 -9.89
N ASN A 882 32.86 31.14 -10.51
CA ASN A 882 33.98 31.36 -11.42
C ASN A 882 33.59 31.48 -12.91
N TYR A 883 32.46 32.12 -13.22
CA TYR A 883 31.94 32.21 -14.59
C TYR A 883 32.06 33.61 -15.20
N ASP A 884 32.38 33.62 -16.50
CA ASP A 884 32.11 34.74 -17.40
C ASP A 884 30.67 34.61 -17.93
N CYS A 885 29.85 35.61 -17.64
CA CYS A 885 28.46 35.71 -18.07
C CYS A 885 28.35 36.64 -19.28
N LYS A 886 27.77 36.14 -20.36
CA LYS A 886 27.36 36.93 -21.52
C LYS A 886 25.84 36.84 -21.66
N ILE A 887 25.18 37.98 -21.72
CA ILE A 887 23.72 38.10 -21.78
C ILE A 887 23.36 38.88 -23.05
N ASN A 888 22.60 38.28 -23.96
CA ASN A 888 22.18 38.94 -25.20
C ASN A 888 20.71 39.36 -25.07
N SER A 889 20.43 40.65 -25.28
CA SER A 889 19.05 41.15 -25.29
C SER A 889 18.34 40.81 -26.60
N LEU A 890 17.14 40.23 -26.49
CA LEU A 890 16.33 39.85 -27.64
C LEU A 890 15.29 40.90 -28.03
N ALA A 891 15.04 41.88 -27.16
CA ALA A 891 14.04 42.94 -27.35
C ALA A 891 14.54 44.29 -26.84
N ASP A 892 13.91 45.37 -27.30
CA ASP A 892 14.06 46.69 -26.69
C ASP A 892 13.32 46.68 -25.35
N GLN A 893 14.04 46.78 -24.23
CA GLN A 893 13.47 46.60 -22.90
C GLN A 893 14.28 47.30 -21.80
N ASN A 894 13.61 47.54 -20.67
CA ASN A 894 14.28 47.83 -19.40
C ASN A 894 14.28 46.55 -18.57
N THR A 895 15.42 46.24 -17.96
CA THR A 895 15.60 45.04 -17.13
C THR A 895 16.26 45.38 -15.80
N ASP A 896 16.00 44.53 -14.81
CA ASP A 896 16.75 44.46 -13.58
C ASP A 896 17.52 43.14 -13.55
N ILE A 897 18.69 43.13 -12.92
CA ILE A 897 19.51 41.92 -12.71
C ILE A 897 19.79 41.81 -11.23
N MET A 898 19.65 40.61 -10.67
CA MET A 898 20.00 40.30 -9.30
C MET A 898 21.00 39.15 -9.30
N CYS A 899 22.11 39.31 -8.58
CA CYS A 899 23.06 38.24 -8.34
C CYS A 899 23.19 38.01 -6.83
N ASN A 900 23.09 36.75 -6.40
CA ASN A 900 23.48 36.30 -5.08
C ASN A 900 24.73 35.42 -5.24
N ILE A 901 25.87 35.91 -4.79
CA ILE A 901 27.16 35.22 -4.89
C ILE A 901 27.71 35.04 -3.46
N ASP A 902 27.83 33.80 -3.01
CA ASP A 902 28.27 33.42 -1.66
C ASP A 902 27.50 34.16 -0.53
N GLY A 903 26.18 34.30 -0.71
CA GLY A 903 25.30 35.00 0.24
C GLY A 903 25.32 36.53 0.12
N ASN A 904 26.11 37.08 -0.81
CA ASN A 904 26.21 38.51 -1.06
C ASN A 904 25.32 38.92 -2.24
N ILE A 905 24.51 39.95 -2.04
CA ILE A 905 23.51 40.38 -3.02
C ILE A 905 24.01 41.62 -3.78
N TYR A 906 23.93 41.54 -5.11
CA TYR A 906 24.24 42.60 -6.05
C TYR A 906 23.00 42.85 -6.92
N LEU A 907 22.43 44.06 -6.83
CA LEU A 907 21.23 44.43 -7.58
C LEU A 907 21.56 45.53 -8.60
N TYR A 908 21.13 45.36 -9.84
CA TYR A 908 21.26 46.33 -10.91
C TYR A 908 19.86 46.67 -11.42
N THR A 909 19.49 47.94 -11.37
CA THR A 909 18.11 48.36 -11.64
C THR A 909 18.00 49.26 -12.86
N ASN A 910 16.90 49.12 -13.60
CA ASN A 910 16.52 49.99 -14.73
C ASN A 910 17.61 50.08 -15.82
N ILE A 911 18.16 48.93 -16.21
CA ILE A 911 19.11 48.81 -17.32
C ILE A 911 18.32 48.87 -18.64
N SER A 912 18.53 49.91 -19.44
CA SER A 912 17.94 50.01 -20.79
C SER A 912 18.83 49.36 -21.84
N VAL A 913 18.26 48.42 -22.60
CA VAL A 913 18.94 47.68 -23.66
C VAL A 913 18.09 47.63 -24.94
N ASN A 914 18.75 47.54 -26.09
CA ASN A 914 18.09 47.34 -27.38
C ASN A 914 18.12 45.87 -27.77
N SER A 915 17.29 45.48 -28.74
CA SER A 915 17.44 44.18 -29.40
C SER A 915 18.83 44.09 -30.04
N GLY A 916 19.61 43.08 -29.65
CA GLY A 916 21.00 42.87 -30.09
C GLY A 916 22.07 43.39 -29.13
N SER A 917 21.72 44.16 -28.09
CA SER A 917 22.70 44.57 -27.07
C SER A 917 23.28 43.37 -26.32
N VAL A 918 24.56 43.45 -25.95
CA VAL A 918 25.30 42.40 -25.25
C VAL A 918 25.82 42.93 -23.91
N LEU A 919 25.50 42.23 -22.83
CA LEU A 919 25.97 42.54 -21.49
C LEU A 919 26.99 41.49 -21.05
N PHE A 920 28.08 41.95 -20.45
CA PHE A 920 29.17 41.13 -19.94
C PHE A 920 29.33 41.35 -18.44
N LEU A 921 29.25 40.25 -17.68
CA LEU A 921 29.45 40.22 -16.24
C LEU A 921 30.47 39.13 -15.91
N ASN A 922 31.58 39.49 -15.28
CA ASN A 922 32.55 38.52 -14.78
C ASN A 922 32.30 38.30 -13.29
N LEU A 923 31.96 37.06 -12.91
CA LEU A 923 31.68 36.71 -11.52
C LEU A 923 32.95 36.42 -10.70
N SER A 924 34.09 36.22 -11.37
CA SER A 924 35.38 35.82 -10.77
C SER A 924 36.29 36.98 -10.37
N ASP A 925 36.10 38.18 -10.95
CA ASP A 925 37.03 39.30 -10.81
C ASP A 925 36.77 40.19 -9.58
N GLY A 926 35.66 39.93 -8.87
CA GLY A 926 35.24 40.65 -7.67
C GLY A 926 34.81 42.10 -7.90
N SER A 927 34.77 42.57 -9.15
CA SER A 927 34.32 43.92 -9.51
C SER A 927 32.80 44.00 -9.67
N PHE A 928 32.19 42.90 -10.16
CA PHE A 928 30.76 42.78 -10.43
C PHE A 928 30.21 43.98 -11.23
N PHE A 929 30.97 44.44 -12.24
CA PHE A 929 30.47 45.44 -13.18
C PHE A 929 29.82 44.76 -14.38
N ILE A 930 28.74 45.36 -14.87
CA ILE A 930 28.11 44.95 -16.11
C ILE A 930 28.56 45.90 -17.21
N ASN A 931 29.42 45.41 -18.10
CA ASN A 931 29.81 46.14 -19.31
C ASN A 931 28.79 45.86 -20.42
N ILE A 932 28.30 46.89 -21.09
CA ILE A 932 27.23 46.79 -22.08
C ILE A 932 27.73 47.37 -23.41
N ASP A 933 27.62 46.55 -24.45
CA ASP A 933 27.76 46.89 -25.85
C ASP A 933 26.35 47.00 -26.44
N LEU A 934 25.88 48.21 -26.73
CA LEU A 934 24.49 48.47 -27.10
C LEU A 934 24.19 48.13 -28.56
N ASP A 935 25.17 48.22 -29.45
CA ASP A 935 25.02 48.00 -30.90
C ASP A 935 25.78 46.77 -31.44
N ASN A 936 26.46 46.04 -30.57
CA ASN A 936 27.23 44.82 -30.84
C ASN A 936 28.36 45.05 -31.85
N ASP A 937 29.01 46.22 -31.79
CA ASP A 937 30.16 46.57 -32.62
C ASP A 937 31.51 46.07 -32.03
N GLY A 938 31.49 45.57 -30.80
CA GLY A 938 32.63 45.05 -30.08
C GLY A 938 33.33 46.05 -29.14
N GLU A 939 32.87 47.29 -29.08
CA GLU A 939 33.30 48.30 -28.10
C GLU A 939 32.27 48.43 -26.96
N ILE A 940 32.73 48.77 -25.75
CA ILE A 940 31.83 48.94 -24.60
C ILE A 940 31.27 50.36 -24.60
N ASP A 941 29.95 50.49 -24.74
CA ASP A 941 29.25 51.78 -24.71
C ASP A 941 29.04 52.32 -23.30
N THR A 942 28.68 51.43 -22.37
CA THR A 942 28.37 51.82 -20.99
C THR A 942 28.71 50.71 -20.00
N THR A 943 28.96 51.11 -18.75
CA THR A 943 29.22 50.20 -17.64
C THR A 943 28.24 50.52 -16.51
N VAL A 944 27.54 49.51 -16.01
CA VAL A 944 26.60 49.61 -14.89
C VAL A 944 27.24 48.99 -13.66
N THR A 945 27.25 49.74 -12.56
CA THR A 945 27.67 49.26 -11.25
C THR A 945 26.45 48.85 -10.42
N PRO A 946 26.54 47.87 -9.52
CA PRO A 946 25.39 47.45 -8.72
C PRO A 946 24.89 48.60 -7.81
N THR A 947 23.58 48.81 -7.80
CA THR A 947 22.86 49.79 -6.97
C THR A 947 22.87 49.39 -5.49
N ILE A 948 22.93 48.09 -5.19
CA ILE A 948 23.14 47.51 -3.85
C ILE A 948 24.46 46.72 -3.87
N ASN A 949 25.37 47.01 -2.94
CA ASN A 949 26.72 46.43 -2.85
C ASN A 949 26.94 45.87 -1.42
N PRO A 950 27.50 44.66 -1.22
CA PRO A 950 27.70 44.09 0.11
C PRO A 950 28.69 44.93 0.91
N GLY A 951 28.22 45.42 2.05
CA GLY A 951 28.86 46.44 2.87
C GLY A 951 27.91 47.54 3.30
N VAL A 952 26.77 47.67 2.60
CA VAL A 952 25.61 48.42 3.05
C VAL A 952 24.39 47.49 2.95
N ILE A 953 24.35 46.46 3.81
CA ILE A 953 23.19 46.42 4.68
C ILE A 953 23.29 47.77 5.37
N GLN A 954 22.48 48.75 4.96
CA GLN A 954 22.05 49.70 5.99
C GLN A 954 21.61 48.76 7.08
N ASP A 955 22.24 48.87 8.25
CA ASP A 955 21.58 48.55 9.49
C ASP A 955 20.30 49.43 9.49
N ASP A 956 19.35 49.16 8.57
CA ASP A 956 17.93 49.23 8.80
C ASP A 956 17.85 48.37 10.02
N GLU A 957 17.90 49.07 11.15
CA GLU A 957 17.99 48.49 12.47
C GLU A 957 17.12 47.27 12.43
N LYS A 958 17.75 46.09 12.47
CA LYS A 958 17.06 44.79 12.41
C LYS A 958 15.74 44.98 13.12
N SER A 959 14.62 44.97 12.37
CA SER A 959 13.34 45.51 12.86
C SER A 959 13.16 45.07 14.29
N PRO A 960 13.05 46.01 15.25
CA PRO A 960 13.32 45.72 16.64
C PRO A 960 12.46 44.55 17.09
N GLU A 961 13.12 43.50 17.56
CA GLU A 961 12.44 42.29 17.98
C GLU A 961 11.61 42.61 19.23
N ILE A 962 10.29 42.43 19.14
CA ILE A 962 9.39 42.64 20.26
C ILE A 962 8.48 41.43 20.48
N THR A 963 8.05 41.25 21.73
CA THR A 963 6.92 40.36 22.06
C THR A 963 5.73 41.20 22.44
N VAL A 964 4.57 40.88 21.86
CA VAL A 964 3.30 41.53 22.18
C VAL A 964 2.37 40.51 22.86
N GLU A 965 2.02 40.80 24.11
CA GLU A 965 1.02 40.06 24.86
C GLU A 965 -0.17 40.96 25.14
N SER A 966 -1.37 40.41 25.11
CA SER A 966 -2.56 41.18 25.45
C SER A 966 -3.62 40.36 26.18
N CYS A 967 -4.47 41.06 26.92
CA CYS A 967 -5.72 40.53 27.46
C CYS A 967 -6.77 41.63 27.50
N ASN A 968 -8.05 41.26 27.52
CA ASN A 968 -9.15 42.20 27.58
C ASN A 968 -9.87 42.07 28.93
N ALA A 969 -9.89 43.15 29.71
CA ALA A 969 -10.46 43.14 31.04
C ALA A 969 -11.98 43.33 31.02
N GLY A 970 -12.71 42.33 31.53
CA GLY A 970 -14.16 42.42 31.70
C GLY A 970 -14.95 42.24 30.40
N ILE A 971 -14.64 41.19 29.62
CA ILE A 971 -15.30 40.85 28.34
C ILE A 971 -16.85 40.77 28.47
N SER A 972 -17.37 40.55 29.68
CA SER A 972 -18.82 40.61 29.97
C SER A 972 -19.46 42.00 29.87
N ASN A 973 -18.68 43.08 29.85
CA ASN A 973 -19.18 44.45 29.82
C ASN A 973 -19.16 44.99 28.39
N SER A 974 -20.29 44.84 27.68
CA SER A 974 -20.36 45.12 26.26
C SER A 974 -20.36 46.61 25.87
N ASN A 975 -20.38 47.56 26.81
CA ASN A 975 -20.30 48.99 26.46
C ASN A 975 -18.88 49.56 26.44
N THR A 976 -17.85 48.73 26.61
CA THR A 976 -16.46 49.18 26.64
C THR A 976 -15.53 48.08 26.15
N ILE A 977 -14.69 48.38 25.16
CA ILE A 977 -13.53 47.54 24.81
C ILE A 977 -12.38 47.97 25.72
N ASN A 978 -11.77 47.04 26.45
CA ASN A 978 -10.77 47.34 27.47
C ASN A 978 -9.50 46.49 27.34
N PRO A 979 -8.62 46.79 26.37
CA PRO A 979 -7.40 46.03 26.14
C PRO A 979 -6.29 46.45 27.11
N ASN A 980 -5.58 45.45 27.61
CA ASN A 980 -4.30 45.56 28.28
C ASN A 980 -3.24 44.96 27.38
N ILE A 981 -2.29 45.77 26.92
CA ILE A 981 -1.23 45.35 26.01
C ILE A 981 0.11 45.52 26.72
N VAL A 982 0.94 44.48 26.66
CA VAL A 982 2.31 44.46 27.15
C VAL A 982 3.23 44.25 25.96
N ILE A 983 4.18 45.17 25.75
CA ILE A 983 5.20 45.06 24.72
C ILE A 983 6.57 44.93 25.39
N THR A 984 7.27 43.84 25.09
CA THR A 984 8.64 43.59 25.55
C THR A 984 9.62 43.89 24.42
N ASN A 985 10.64 44.70 24.69
CA ASN A 985 11.76 44.89 23.76
C ASN A 985 12.77 43.75 23.91
N ASN A 986 12.82 42.84 22.94
CA ASN A 986 13.80 41.75 22.88
C ASN A 986 15.05 42.11 22.05
N SER A 987 15.05 43.28 21.39
CA SER A 987 16.22 43.78 20.66
C SER A 987 17.33 44.24 21.60
N ASP A 988 18.53 44.45 21.04
CA ASP A 988 19.72 44.93 21.75
C ASP A 988 19.83 46.47 21.81
N LYS A 989 18.89 47.19 21.19
CA LYS A 989 18.84 48.67 21.12
C LYS A 989 17.62 49.24 21.89
N PRO A 990 17.72 50.42 22.51
CA PRO A 990 16.56 51.12 23.08
C PRO A 990 15.58 51.58 21.99
N LEU A 991 14.27 51.43 22.23
CA LEU A 991 13.22 51.90 21.31
C LEU A 991 12.59 53.18 21.84
N LYS A 992 12.54 54.24 21.04
CA LYS A 992 11.82 55.45 21.43
C LYS A 992 10.32 55.21 21.37
N MET A 993 9.63 55.51 22.47
CA MET A 993 8.17 55.36 22.52
C MET A 993 7.45 56.24 21.49
N SER A 994 8.01 57.41 21.13
CA SER A 994 7.47 58.31 20.10
C SER A 994 7.35 57.68 18.72
N ASP A 995 8.18 56.68 18.45
CA ASP A 995 8.33 56.05 17.15
C ASP A 995 7.46 54.79 17.07
N ILE A 996 6.89 54.33 18.19
CA ILE A 996 5.99 53.18 18.28
C ILE A 996 4.55 53.63 18.01
N THR A 997 3.84 52.88 17.16
CA THR A 997 2.40 53.00 16.95
C THR A 997 1.72 51.66 17.17
N ILE A 998 0.67 51.61 17.98
CA ILE A 998 -0.18 50.42 18.14
C ILE A 998 -1.46 50.63 17.35
N ASN A 999 -1.80 49.66 16.50
CA ASN A 999 -3.06 49.57 15.80
C ASN A 999 -3.90 48.45 16.43
N TYR A 1000 -4.94 48.83 17.15
CA TYR A 1000 -5.96 47.89 17.65
C TYR A 1000 -7.15 47.90 16.70
N VAL A 1001 -7.44 46.76 16.07
CA VAL A 1001 -8.46 46.58 15.03
C VAL A 1001 -9.73 46.01 15.64
N PHE A 1002 -10.86 46.67 15.42
CA PHE A 1002 -12.16 46.28 15.96
C PHE A 1002 -13.28 46.69 14.98
N ASN A 1003 -14.48 46.13 15.18
CA ASN A 1003 -15.66 46.52 14.43
C ASN A 1003 -16.40 47.64 15.19
N ALA A 1004 -16.59 48.79 14.56
CA ALA A 1004 -17.30 49.90 15.20
C ALA A 1004 -18.83 49.70 15.29
N ASP A 1005 -19.41 48.63 14.73
CA ASP A 1005 -20.85 48.33 14.75
C ASP A 1005 -21.74 49.50 14.29
N ASN A 1006 -21.28 50.30 13.32
CA ASN A 1006 -21.91 51.55 12.87
C ASN A 1006 -22.05 52.64 13.95
N LYS A 1007 -21.25 52.60 15.02
CA LYS A 1007 -21.23 53.63 16.06
C LYS A 1007 -20.35 54.81 15.62
N GLU A 1008 -20.83 56.01 15.88
CA GLU A 1008 -20.12 57.27 15.61
C GLU A 1008 -19.66 57.92 16.91
N ASN A 1009 -18.68 58.84 16.85
CA ASN A 1009 -18.12 59.55 18.00
C ASN A 1009 -17.50 58.61 19.05
N LEU A 1010 -16.51 57.83 18.61
CA LEU A 1010 -15.74 56.93 19.46
C LEU A 1010 -14.79 57.72 20.38
N GLU A 1011 -14.69 57.29 21.62
CA GLU A 1011 -13.83 57.89 22.64
C GLU A 1011 -12.72 56.91 23.03
N TYR A 1012 -11.52 57.46 23.23
CA TYR A 1012 -10.34 56.74 23.73
C TYR A 1012 -9.97 57.28 25.10
N HIS A 1013 -9.79 56.39 26.06
CA HIS A 1013 -9.33 56.71 27.41
C HIS A 1013 -8.10 55.88 27.74
N CYS A 1014 -6.95 56.52 27.97
CA CYS A 1014 -5.78 55.84 28.52
C CYS A 1014 -5.90 55.76 30.04
N ASP A 1015 -6.08 54.56 30.59
CA ASP A 1015 -6.21 54.35 32.03
C ASP A 1015 -4.86 54.17 32.70
N TRP A 1016 -3.92 53.55 32.00
CA TRP A 1016 -2.59 53.28 32.51
C TRP A 1016 -1.57 53.20 31.38
N LEU A 1017 -0.42 53.85 31.55
CA LEU A 1017 0.74 53.69 30.69
C LEU A 1017 2.00 53.74 31.55
N ALA A 1018 2.81 52.70 31.48
CA ALA A 1018 4.08 52.64 32.20
C ALA A 1018 5.17 51.97 31.37
N VAL A 1019 6.39 52.49 31.45
CA VAL A 1019 7.61 51.88 30.87
C VAL A 1019 8.51 51.47 32.03
N ASP A 1020 8.93 50.20 32.09
CA ASP A 1020 9.77 49.65 33.17
C ASP A 1020 9.27 50.02 34.59
N ASN A 1021 7.95 49.86 34.81
CA ASN A 1021 7.24 50.23 36.04
C ASN A 1021 7.24 51.73 36.41
N GLN A 1022 7.65 52.62 35.50
CA GLN A 1022 7.52 54.06 35.67
C GLN A 1022 6.29 54.58 34.94
N TYR A 1023 5.34 55.14 35.71
CA TYR A 1023 4.10 55.69 35.17
C TYR A 1023 4.36 56.94 34.33
N LEU A 1024 3.86 56.95 33.09
CA LEU A 1024 4.06 58.03 32.12
C LEU A 1024 2.86 58.99 32.00
N GLY A 1025 1.70 58.64 32.57
CA GLY A 1025 0.50 59.47 32.50
C GLY A 1025 -0.13 59.50 31.10
N ASN A 1026 -0.83 60.60 30.78
CA ASN A 1026 -1.60 60.76 29.54
C ASN A 1026 -0.73 61.18 28.36
N THR A 1027 0.27 60.36 28.01
CA THR A 1027 1.14 60.60 26.86
C THR A 1027 0.68 59.88 25.60
N SER A 1028 -0.27 58.95 25.68
CA SER A 1028 -0.86 58.32 24.49
C SER A 1028 -2.02 59.13 23.92
N VAL A 1029 -2.09 59.17 22.60
CA VAL A 1029 -3.19 59.74 21.81
C VAL A 1029 -3.68 58.70 20.82
N CYS A 1030 -4.97 58.72 20.52
CA CYS A 1030 -5.58 57.78 19.59
C CYS A 1030 -6.25 58.53 18.43
N GLU A 1031 -6.05 58.03 17.22
CA GLU A 1031 -6.78 58.40 16.02
C GLU A 1031 -7.61 57.19 15.56
N PHE A 1032 -8.89 57.39 15.26
CA PHE A 1032 -9.72 56.34 14.69
C PHE A 1032 -9.71 56.43 13.17
N VAL A 1033 -9.29 55.36 12.51
CA VAL A 1033 -9.22 55.27 11.04
C VAL A 1033 -10.09 54.10 10.59
N ASN A 1034 -10.90 54.29 9.54
CA ASN A 1034 -11.68 53.20 8.97
C ASN A 1034 -10.99 52.68 7.71
N ASP A 1035 -11.02 51.36 7.49
CA ASP A 1035 -10.66 50.79 6.19
C ASP A 1035 -11.87 50.63 5.25
N ASP A 1036 -11.58 50.25 4.01
CA ASP A 1036 -12.57 50.01 2.96
C ASP A 1036 -13.45 48.77 3.21
N TYR A 1037 -13.11 47.96 4.23
CA TYR A 1037 -13.78 46.70 4.58
C TYR A 1037 -14.70 46.81 5.81
N GLY A 1038 -14.77 48.00 6.42
CA GLY A 1038 -15.67 48.28 7.54
C GLY A 1038 -15.06 48.01 8.93
N ASN A 1039 -13.74 47.75 9.02
CA ASN A 1039 -13.04 47.72 10.31
C ASN A 1039 -12.57 49.13 10.70
N THR A 1040 -12.41 49.33 12.00
CA THR A 1040 -11.88 50.56 12.58
C THR A 1040 -10.58 50.27 13.33
N TYR A 1041 -9.56 51.07 13.05
CA TYR A 1041 -8.27 51.06 13.72
C TYR A 1041 -8.27 52.14 14.79
N ALA A 1042 -8.10 51.74 16.05
CA ALA A 1042 -7.62 52.65 17.09
C ALA A 1042 -6.10 52.75 16.97
N LYS A 1043 -5.63 53.78 16.25
CA LYS A 1043 -4.21 54.07 16.00
C LYS A 1043 -3.65 54.89 17.16
N ILE A 1044 -2.98 54.21 18.08
CA ILE A 1044 -2.44 54.75 19.32
C ILE A 1044 -0.97 55.14 19.10
N LYS A 1045 -0.66 56.42 19.34
CA LYS A 1045 0.69 57.01 19.27
C LYS A 1045 1.09 57.58 20.63
N PHE A 1046 2.38 57.71 20.89
CA PHE A 1046 2.89 58.21 22.17
C PHE A 1046 3.65 59.52 21.99
N ASN A 1047 3.24 60.56 22.71
CA ASN A 1047 3.90 61.87 22.71
C ASN A 1047 4.91 61.96 23.87
N THR A 1048 5.97 61.15 23.81
CA THR A 1048 7.01 61.12 24.84
C THR A 1048 8.36 60.67 24.28
N ASP A 1049 9.45 61.29 24.75
CA ASP A 1049 10.83 60.94 24.39
C ASP A 1049 11.40 59.79 25.25
N VAL A 1050 10.56 59.10 26.03
CA VAL A 1050 10.97 57.97 26.88
C VAL A 1050 11.36 56.78 26.01
N GLU A 1051 12.47 56.14 26.35
CA GLU A 1051 12.99 54.97 25.63
C GLU A 1051 12.68 53.67 26.39
N LEU A 1052 12.19 52.67 25.66
CA LEU A 1052 12.05 51.29 26.09
C LEU A 1052 13.39 50.57 25.92
N GLN A 1053 14.10 50.40 27.03
CA GLN A 1053 15.42 49.75 27.04
C GLN A 1053 15.34 48.25 26.66
N PRO A 1054 16.44 47.64 26.17
CA PRO A 1054 16.53 46.19 25.93
C PRO A 1054 16.07 45.35 27.13
N ASN A 1055 15.31 44.29 26.86
CA ASN A 1055 14.69 43.39 27.84
C ASN A 1055 13.75 44.07 28.85
N LYS A 1056 13.27 45.29 28.54
CA LYS A 1056 12.27 45.99 29.33
C LYS A 1056 10.91 45.97 28.63
N GLN A 1057 9.89 46.25 29.42
CA GLN A 1057 8.50 46.22 28.99
C GLN A 1057 7.87 47.60 29.11
N PHE A 1058 6.96 47.90 28.20
CA PHE A 1058 5.92 48.89 28.47
C PHE A 1058 4.54 48.25 28.46
N VAL A 1059 3.67 48.82 29.29
CA VAL A 1059 2.31 48.34 29.49
C VAL A 1059 1.37 49.49 29.24
N ILE A 1060 0.36 49.27 28.40
CA ILE A 1060 -0.74 50.21 28.15
C ILE A 1060 -2.07 49.54 28.43
N HIS A 1061 -2.90 50.18 29.25
CA HIS A 1061 -4.29 49.84 29.47
C HIS A 1061 -5.14 51.00 28.98
N PHE A 1062 -6.10 50.71 28.11
CA PHE A 1062 -6.99 51.74 27.58
C PHE A 1062 -8.41 51.21 27.40
N ARG A 1063 -9.35 52.14 27.34
CA ARG A 1063 -10.76 51.88 27.07
C ARG A 1063 -11.21 52.59 25.82
N LEU A 1064 -11.97 51.88 25.01
CA LEU A 1064 -12.74 52.43 23.89
C LEU A 1064 -14.22 52.33 24.22
N ASN A 1065 -14.98 53.40 23.98
CA ASN A 1065 -16.43 53.43 24.12
C ASN A 1065 -17.04 54.37 23.07
N ALA A 1066 -18.32 54.20 22.79
CA ALA A 1066 -19.08 55.22 22.08
C ALA A 1066 -19.44 56.34 23.07
N ALA A 1067 -19.52 57.60 22.60
CA ALA A 1067 -19.87 58.73 23.45
C ALA A 1067 -21.22 58.56 24.18
N ASP A 1068 -22.14 57.75 23.63
CA ASP A 1068 -23.44 57.43 24.21
C ASP A 1068 -23.44 56.21 25.17
N TRP A 1069 -22.29 55.55 25.34
CA TRP A 1069 -22.11 54.33 26.14
C TRP A 1069 -23.03 53.17 25.72
N SER A 1070 -23.43 53.11 24.45
CA SER A 1070 -24.15 51.97 23.87
C SER A 1070 -23.30 50.70 23.87
N ASN A 1071 -23.95 49.53 23.88
CA ASN A 1071 -23.30 48.21 23.86
C ASN A 1071 -22.81 47.83 22.45
N TRP A 1072 -21.70 47.09 22.40
CA TRP A 1072 -20.95 46.62 21.22
C TRP A 1072 -21.05 45.10 21.14
N ASP A 1073 -20.96 44.56 19.93
CA ASP A 1073 -20.73 43.15 19.68
C ASP A 1073 -19.23 42.90 19.61
N THR A 1074 -18.62 42.53 20.73
CA THR A 1074 -17.16 42.31 20.81
C THR A 1074 -16.71 40.97 20.21
N SER A 1075 -17.64 40.14 19.69
CA SER A 1075 -17.31 38.81 19.17
C SER A 1075 -16.71 38.83 17.75
N ASN A 1076 -16.84 39.96 17.05
CA ASN A 1076 -16.34 40.17 15.69
C ASN A 1076 -15.06 41.04 15.65
N ASP A 1077 -14.50 41.39 16.82
CA ASP A 1077 -13.33 42.26 16.94
C ASP A 1077 -12.02 41.50 16.69
N TYR A 1078 -11.28 41.90 15.64
CA TYR A 1078 -10.06 41.21 15.22
C TYR A 1078 -8.99 41.17 16.31
N SER A 1079 -8.66 42.31 16.93
CA SER A 1079 -7.60 42.42 17.95
C SER A 1079 -8.02 41.93 19.34
N MET A 1080 -9.26 41.44 19.52
CA MET A 1080 -9.77 40.99 20.82
C MET A 1080 -8.99 39.78 21.35
N GLY A 1081 -8.37 39.94 22.52
CA GLY A 1081 -7.65 38.90 23.24
C GLY A 1081 -8.52 38.14 24.25
N THR A 1082 -7.88 37.28 25.04
CA THR A 1082 -8.55 36.53 26.13
C THR A 1082 -8.59 37.32 27.43
N GLU A 1083 -9.24 36.80 28.48
CA GLU A 1083 -9.15 37.41 29.84
C GLU A 1083 -7.77 37.22 30.50
N GLN A 1084 -6.91 36.34 29.94
CA GLN A 1084 -5.55 36.09 30.41
C GLN A 1084 -4.54 36.75 29.48
N LEU A 1085 -3.48 37.31 30.06
CA LEU A 1085 -2.37 37.89 29.30
C LEU A 1085 -1.61 36.79 28.57
N LEU A 1086 -1.73 36.75 27.25
CA LEU A 1086 -1.10 35.76 26.36
C LEU A 1086 -0.55 36.48 25.11
N PRO A 1087 0.42 35.88 24.39
CA PRO A 1087 0.86 36.38 23.10
C PRO A 1087 -0.32 36.60 22.15
N ASN A 1088 -0.37 37.76 21.49
CA ASN A 1088 -1.44 38.12 20.55
C ASN A 1088 -0.87 38.79 19.30
N ASP A 1089 -0.83 38.03 18.20
CA ASP A 1089 -0.40 38.45 16.87
C ASP A 1089 -1.46 39.25 16.10
N LYS A 1090 -2.63 39.49 16.70
CA LYS A 1090 -3.68 40.35 16.13
C LYS A 1090 -3.57 41.79 16.59
N ILE A 1091 -2.59 42.12 17.42
CA ILE A 1091 -2.22 43.49 17.78
C ILE A 1091 -1.10 43.93 16.85
N ILE A 1092 -1.39 44.93 16.01
CA ILE A 1092 -0.46 45.37 14.98
C ILE A 1092 0.40 46.50 15.57
N VAL A 1093 1.72 46.37 15.51
CA VAL A 1093 2.67 47.34 16.09
C VAL A 1093 3.65 47.78 15.02
N PHE A 1094 3.79 49.10 14.87
CA PHE A 1094 4.76 49.74 14.01
C PHE A 1094 5.85 50.44 14.81
N TYR A 1095 7.07 50.48 14.27
CA TYR A 1095 8.16 51.33 14.72
C TYR A 1095 8.71 52.11 13.53
N ASN A 1096 8.79 53.44 13.61
CA ASN A 1096 9.17 54.30 12.47
C ASN A 1096 8.38 54.00 11.19
N GLU A 1097 7.07 53.78 11.33
CA GLU A 1097 6.14 53.43 10.23
C GLU A 1097 6.38 52.03 9.59
N GLN A 1098 7.34 51.24 10.08
CA GLN A 1098 7.54 49.84 9.67
C GLN A 1098 6.83 48.86 10.61
N LEU A 1099 6.20 47.83 10.06
CA LEU A 1099 5.53 46.78 10.84
C LEU A 1099 6.57 45.92 11.56
N ILE A 1100 6.46 45.81 12.89
CA ILE A 1100 7.39 45.04 13.73
C ILE A 1100 6.71 43.90 14.51
N SER A 1101 5.38 43.91 14.60
CA SER A 1101 4.61 42.81 15.18
C SER A 1101 3.16 42.83 14.70
N GLY A 1102 2.56 41.65 14.57
CA GLY A 1102 1.17 41.43 14.17
C GLY A 1102 0.97 41.10 12.69
N VAL A 1103 -0.19 40.52 12.35
CA VAL A 1103 -0.57 40.16 10.98
C VAL A 1103 -1.49 41.24 10.41
N GLN A 1104 -1.13 41.80 9.25
CA GLN A 1104 -1.99 42.70 8.49
C GLN A 1104 -2.67 41.86 7.39
N HIS A 1105 -4.01 41.87 7.37
CA HIS A 1105 -4.81 41.29 6.29
C HIS A 1105 -5.11 42.32 5.21
#